data_AF-A0A926U224-F1
#
_entry.id   AF-A0A926U224-F1
#
_cell.length_a   1.000
_cell.length_b   1.000
_cell.length_c   1.000
_cell.angle_alpha   90.00
_cell.angle_beta   90.00
_cell.angle_gamma   90.00
#
_symmetry.space_group_name_H-M   'P 1'
#
loop_
_entity.id
_entity.type
_entity.pdbx_description
1 polymer ?
#
loop_
_entity_poly.entity_id
_entity_poly.type
_entity_poly.pdbx_seq_one_letter_code
_entity_poly.pdbx_strand_id
1 'polypeptide(L)'
;MTWLTSHRSRLRKPSRRWQKFNTDLTRWLVDRLPAGFDAVLQWLDRRQLVLLIGALIWLFVPLLTIRPGILQQSIVAIVLIAAGSLFLHLEERQPETRTSEYLHLLLIVLSLLVTMRYLYYRTNYTLNFDGIINTIFSLLLYLAELYAIATLALAYFQTLRINHRKSIDFSDRPVADWFSVDIYIPTYNEDVEIVRKTALGALAIDYPASKKRVYILDDGRAEKYRDRREELRQMCLELGCTMLTRDNNDHAKAGNINTALQRTQGDLVLILDCDHIPTRSFLKETVGFFYKDSVSLVQTPHWFYNPDPFERNLQTGGQVPVGNELFYKVLQKGNDFWNAAFFCGSAAVVRRSHLLKVGGIATETVTEDCHTSLRLHSLGYETVYYDKIMVAGLAPEKFSSYVGQQVRWARGMAQILRLENPLLNRKLKLNLAQRICYFSATSHFFFGFPRLMYAIAPTLFLLFGINSVNGLGLETLAYALPHIVLSMQTNHIAYKHVRFSFWNEIYEFALSFQAGLVTMFALINPKLGSFNVTDKGLVVTKRSFDFESMRLLVILGVVAGASLLAVPFWLILSPQNTQAVLINAIWCAFNIVLVVAACLAAFEQPQLRRAHRLPREITAIVHTDNESWAGQTVNISETGALVLLDVWPNIADRVRLELIGDYGARALLDAHILRATATDKLQTLLSIDFVNVSRTQLDDLVLVLYSDVQQWYSQSRAEADNPLASIHFIATSLKRAFRELRPEIGVKVRKQMQATAELYWEGWEGDSYSGIITEMGTRDLRLELDTSIDQWEHLEQLHPIIALLISRDEAMPAQSVLAQIEAIDVLSRSTPEGRLQRMVMELSFPTHLDRQQHAKIKRLLR
;
A
#
# COMPACT_ATOMS: atom_id res chain seq x y z
N MET A 1 -16.04 15.01 -5.97
CA MET A 1 -14.59 15.26 -6.02
C MET A 1 -14.28 16.76 -6.23
N THR A 2 -14.98 17.68 -5.54
CA THR A 2 -14.92 19.12 -5.88
C THR A 2 -15.21 20.08 -4.71
N TRP A 3 -14.85 19.72 -3.46
CA TRP A 3 -15.17 20.57 -2.29
C TRP A 3 -14.04 20.81 -1.27
N LEU A 4 -12.76 20.57 -1.63
CA LEU A 4 -11.63 20.79 -0.70
C LEU A 4 -10.43 21.54 -1.29
N THR A 5 -10.64 22.42 -2.28
CA THR A 5 -9.54 23.19 -2.93
C THR A 5 -9.63 24.71 -2.79
N SER A 6 -10.27 25.26 -1.74
CA SER A 6 -10.40 26.73 -1.62
C SER A 6 -10.11 27.38 -0.27
N HIS A 7 -9.29 26.78 0.60
CA HIS A 7 -8.81 27.47 1.81
C HIS A 7 -7.27 27.54 1.87
N ARG A 8 -6.67 28.17 0.87
CA ARG A 8 -5.35 28.82 1.08
C ARG A 8 -5.60 30.09 1.90
N SER A 9 -5.17 30.03 3.16
CA SER A 9 -5.24 31.12 4.12
C SER A 9 -4.62 32.41 3.56
N ARG A 10 -5.35 33.52 3.67
CA ARG A 10 -4.81 34.88 3.49
C ARG A 10 -3.93 35.22 4.70
N LEU A 11 -2.73 34.65 4.77
CA LEU A 11 -1.71 35.09 5.71
C LEU A 11 -1.03 36.37 5.18
N ARG A 12 -1.03 37.43 6.00
CA ARG A 12 -0.34 38.71 5.73
C ARG A 12 1.09 38.45 5.26
N LYS A 13 1.48 39.05 4.12
CA LYS A 13 2.87 39.01 3.63
C LYS A 13 3.81 39.55 4.72
N PRO A 14 4.85 38.81 5.15
CA PRO A 14 5.79 39.28 6.16
C PRO A 14 6.56 40.51 5.65
N SER A 15 6.96 41.40 6.58
CA SER A 15 7.64 42.65 6.23
C SER A 15 8.95 42.39 5.48
N ARG A 16 9.35 43.30 4.56
CA ARG A 16 10.60 43.20 3.77
C ARG A 16 11.85 42.94 4.61
N ARG A 17 11.88 43.44 5.85
CA ARG A 17 12.98 43.27 6.81
C ARG A 17 13.04 41.84 7.36
N TRP A 18 11.87 41.24 7.64
CA TRP A 18 11.74 39.83 8.04
C TRP A 18 12.08 38.89 6.88
N GLN A 19 11.69 39.22 5.65
CA GLN A 19 12.08 38.45 4.47
C GLN A 19 13.60 38.45 4.31
N LYS A 20 14.26 39.62 4.35
CA LYS A 20 15.72 39.74 4.20
C LYS A 20 16.50 39.01 5.31
N PHE A 21 16.10 39.17 6.57
CA PHE A 21 16.71 38.43 7.70
C PHE A 21 16.58 36.92 7.52
N ASN A 22 15.39 36.45 7.10
CA ASN A 22 15.15 35.04 6.86
C ASN A 22 16.00 34.53 5.68
N THR A 23 16.12 35.29 4.59
CA THR A 23 16.96 34.93 3.43
C THR A 23 18.45 34.89 3.76
N ASP A 24 18.94 35.78 4.64
CA ASP A 24 20.34 35.81 5.05
C ASP A 24 20.65 34.71 6.06
N LEU A 25 19.72 34.41 6.97
CA LEU A 25 19.81 33.26 7.89
C LEU A 25 19.77 31.93 7.13
N THR A 26 18.87 31.78 6.15
CA THR A 26 18.81 30.60 5.29
C THR A 26 20.12 30.40 4.54
N ARG A 27 20.65 31.44 3.85
CA ARG A 27 21.96 31.33 3.17
C ARG A 27 23.11 31.00 4.12
N TRP A 28 23.09 31.50 5.35
CA TRP A 28 24.11 31.17 6.32
C TRP A 28 24.02 29.71 6.80
N LEU A 29 22.82 29.23 7.15
CA LEU A 29 22.58 27.86 7.63
C LEU A 29 22.71 26.80 6.53
N VAL A 30 22.28 27.11 5.31
CA VAL A 30 22.19 26.17 4.19
C VAL A 30 23.48 26.14 3.37
N ASP A 31 24.08 27.29 3.08
CA ASP A 31 25.23 27.34 2.17
C ASP A 31 26.56 27.46 2.94
N ARG A 32 26.66 28.41 3.87
CA ARG A 32 27.95 28.74 4.51
C ARG A 32 28.34 27.78 5.62
N LEU A 33 27.38 27.35 6.44
CA LEU A 33 27.65 26.47 7.57
C LEU A 33 28.13 25.09 7.11
N PRO A 34 27.49 24.40 6.14
CA PRO A 34 28.00 23.12 5.65
C PRO A 34 29.34 23.25 4.92
N ALA A 35 29.53 24.29 4.11
CA ALA A 35 30.81 24.54 3.45
C ALA A 35 31.94 24.79 4.46
N GLY A 36 31.65 25.47 5.58
CA GLY A 36 32.57 25.65 6.68
C GLY A 36 32.92 24.33 7.38
N PHE A 37 31.93 23.47 7.64
CA PHE A 37 32.17 22.14 8.18
C PHE A 37 33.00 21.27 7.24
N ASP A 38 32.67 21.22 5.95
CA ASP A 38 33.42 20.46 4.95
C ASP A 38 34.87 20.93 4.90
N ALA A 39 35.10 22.24 4.90
CA ALA A 39 36.45 22.82 4.90
C ALA A 39 37.23 22.42 6.17
N VAL A 40 36.61 22.46 7.35
CA VAL A 40 37.26 22.06 8.61
C VAL A 40 37.53 20.54 8.64
N LEU A 41 36.56 19.72 8.23
CA LEU A 41 36.66 18.26 8.25
C LEU A 41 37.71 17.73 7.28
N GLN A 42 37.92 18.40 6.13
CA GLN A 42 38.96 18.03 5.17
C GLN A 42 40.38 18.20 5.73
N TRP A 43 40.57 19.08 6.72
CA TRP A 43 41.87 19.31 7.37
C TRP A 43 42.15 18.35 8.53
N LEU A 44 41.15 17.60 8.99
CA LEU A 44 41.29 16.72 10.15
C LEU A 44 41.67 15.30 9.72
N ASP A 45 42.74 14.78 10.28
CA ASP A 45 43.04 13.36 10.15
C ASP A 45 42.07 12.50 10.99
N ARG A 46 42.09 11.18 10.80
CA ARG A 46 41.19 10.26 11.51
C ARG A 46 41.32 10.35 13.05
N ARG A 47 42.52 10.61 13.58
CA ARG A 47 42.73 10.70 15.04
C ARG A 47 42.15 12.02 15.58
N GLN A 48 42.40 13.12 14.88
CA GLN A 48 41.86 14.44 15.21
C GLN A 48 40.33 14.46 15.12
N LEU A 49 39.75 13.78 14.14
CA LEU A 49 38.29 13.62 14.04
C LEU A 49 37.71 12.87 15.24
N VAL A 50 38.36 11.77 15.66
CA VAL A 50 37.95 11.01 16.86
C VAL A 50 38.07 11.87 18.12
N LEU A 51 39.14 12.65 18.25
CA LEU A 51 39.33 13.57 19.38
C LEU A 51 38.28 14.70 19.40
N LEU A 52 37.94 15.27 18.24
CA LEU A 52 36.89 16.28 18.11
C LEU A 52 35.53 15.70 18.51
N ILE A 53 35.18 14.51 18.03
CA ILE A 53 33.95 13.81 18.43
C ILE A 53 33.95 13.57 19.93
N GLY A 54 35.05 13.11 20.51
CA GLY A 54 35.20 12.92 21.96
C GLY A 54 35.00 14.22 22.75
N ALA A 55 35.57 15.34 22.28
CA ALA A 55 35.41 16.65 22.89
C ALA A 55 33.97 17.17 22.81
N LEU A 56 33.30 16.98 21.66
CA LEU A 56 31.88 17.33 21.49
C LEU A 56 30.98 16.52 22.42
N ILE A 57 31.22 15.21 22.54
CA ILE A 57 30.51 14.34 23.50
C ILE A 57 30.70 14.86 24.92
N TRP A 58 31.93 15.22 25.31
CA TRP A 58 32.21 15.75 26.64
C TRP A 58 31.48 17.08 26.90
N LEU A 59 31.43 17.97 25.91
CA LEU A 59 30.69 19.23 25.98
C LEU A 59 29.16 19.03 26.08
N PHE A 60 28.63 17.91 25.59
CA PHE A 60 27.23 17.57 25.74
C PHE A 60 26.88 17.01 27.13
N VAL A 61 27.84 16.50 27.92
CA VAL A 61 27.55 15.87 29.22
C VAL A 61 26.72 16.78 30.15
N PRO A 62 27.05 18.07 30.37
CA PRO A 62 26.24 18.94 31.21
C PRO A 62 24.81 19.13 30.68
N LEU A 63 24.64 19.19 29.35
CA LEU A 63 23.32 19.31 28.71
C LEU A 63 22.46 18.06 28.90
N LEU A 64 23.08 16.90 29.14
CA LEU A 64 22.37 15.65 29.42
C LEU A 64 22.02 15.51 30.91
N THR A 65 22.92 15.93 31.81
CA THR A 65 22.83 15.59 33.24
C THR A 65 22.16 16.65 34.12
N ILE A 66 22.16 17.93 33.72
CA ILE A 66 21.55 19.00 34.51
C ILE A 66 20.03 18.80 34.57
N ARG A 67 19.46 18.73 35.79
CA ARG A 67 18.02 18.67 36.05
C ARG A 67 17.51 20.03 36.54
N PRO A 68 17.11 20.95 35.64
CA PRO A 68 16.55 22.22 36.03
C PRO A 68 15.11 22.04 36.56
N GLY A 69 14.55 23.09 37.19
CA GLY A 69 13.17 23.06 37.65
C GLY A 69 12.18 22.86 36.50
N ILE A 70 10.96 22.37 36.80
CA ILE A 70 9.95 22.00 35.78
C ILE A 70 9.68 23.14 34.78
N LEU A 71 9.57 24.39 35.25
CA LEU A 71 9.34 25.54 34.37
C LEU A 71 10.50 25.76 33.40
N GLN A 72 11.74 25.70 33.89
CA GLN A 72 12.95 25.85 33.09
C GLN A 72 13.08 24.71 32.08
N GLN A 73 12.84 23.46 32.49
CA GLN A 73 12.83 22.31 31.60
C GLN A 73 11.75 22.46 30.51
N SER A 74 10.55 22.95 30.86
CA SER A 74 9.48 23.21 29.89
C SER A 74 9.85 24.30 28.88
N ILE A 75 10.58 25.34 29.29
CA ILE A 75 11.11 26.36 28.36
C ILE A 75 12.13 25.73 27.41
N VAL A 76 13.08 24.94 27.94
CA VAL A 76 14.07 24.21 27.13
C VAL A 76 13.37 23.29 26.12
N ALA A 77 12.35 22.55 26.56
CA ALA A 77 11.51 21.71 25.73
C ALA A 77 10.91 22.47 24.55
N ILE A 78 10.26 23.61 24.81
CA ILE A 78 9.64 24.45 23.78
C ILE A 78 10.68 24.99 22.79
N VAL A 79 11.83 25.47 23.29
CA VAL A 79 12.91 26.00 22.43
C VAL A 79 13.47 24.92 21.51
N LEU A 80 13.71 23.71 22.03
CA LEU A 80 14.21 22.59 21.24
C LEU A 80 13.22 22.16 20.15
N ILE A 81 11.93 22.06 20.49
CA ILE A 81 10.87 21.75 19.51
C ILE A 81 10.77 22.86 18.46
N ALA A 82 10.84 24.13 18.87
CA ALA A 82 10.81 25.27 17.95
C ALA A 82 12.01 25.27 16.99
N ALA A 83 13.19 24.89 17.47
CA ALA A 83 14.37 24.72 16.62
C ALA A 83 14.17 23.60 15.58
N GLY A 84 13.62 22.45 15.98
CA GLY A 84 13.28 21.38 15.05
C GLY A 84 12.26 21.82 13.99
N SER A 85 11.20 22.54 14.42
CA SER A 85 10.20 23.12 13.51
C SER A 85 10.81 24.13 12.54
N LEU A 86 11.80 24.92 12.98
CA LEU A 86 12.51 25.86 12.11
C LEU A 86 13.28 25.13 11.01
N PHE A 87 13.98 24.04 11.32
CA PHE A 87 14.71 23.25 10.32
C PHE A 87 13.78 22.61 9.30
N LEU A 88 12.63 22.07 9.73
CA LEU A 88 11.60 21.56 8.81
C LEU A 88 11.05 22.64 7.89
N HIS A 89 10.77 23.83 8.43
CA HIS A 89 10.28 24.95 7.64
C HIS A 89 11.32 25.45 6.60
N LEU A 90 12.61 25.30 6.89
CA LEU A 90 13.68 25.57 5.93
C LEU A 90 13.72 24.51 4.82
N GLU A 91 13.61 23.23 5.18
CA GLU A 91 13.54 22.10 4.25
C GLU A 91 12.37 22.24 3.26
N GLU A 92 11.18 22.63 3.74
CA GLU A 92 9.99 22.83 2.90
C GLU A 92 10.15 23.97 1.87
N ARG A 93 11.01 24.96 2.14
CA ARG A 93 11.21 26.12 1.27
C ARG A 93 12.31 25.91 0.22
N GLN A 94 13.33 25.13 0.54
CA GLN A 94 14.48 24.88 -0.34
C GLN A 94 14.86 23.39 -0.31
N PRO A 95 14.04 22.51 -0.93
CA PRO A 95 14.30 21.08 -0.98
C PRO A 95 15.38 20.75 -2.02
N GLU A 96 16.60 21.21 -1.79
CA GLU A 96 17.77 20.72 -2.52
C GLU A 96 18.34 19.49 -1.80
N THR A 97 18.73 18.45 -2.54
CA THR A 97 19.18 17.17 -1.96
C THR A 97 20.29 17.35 -0.93
N ARG A 98 21.28 18.19 -1.22
CA ARG A 98 22.41 18.45 -0.32
C ARG A 98 21.95 19.13 0.97
N THR A 99 21.07 20.12 0.87
CA THR A 99 20.49 20.84 2.01
C THR A 99 19.69 19.91 2.91
N SER A 100 18.86 19.06 2.29
CA SER A 100 18.05 18.06 2.99
C SER A 100 18.90 17.08 3.79
N GLU A 101 20.00 16.60 3.20
CA GLU A 101 20.97 15.73 3.90
C GLU A 101 21.57 16.41 5.14
N TYR A 102 22.04 17.66 5.04
CA TYR A 102 22.61 18.36 6.19
C TYR A 102 21.57 18.69 7.27
N LEU A 103 20.36 19.12 6.88
CA LEU A 103 19.27 19.40 7.82
C LEU A 103 18.84 18.13 8.55
N HIS A 104 18.75 17.00 7.83
CA HIS A 104 18.46 15.69 8.41
C HIS A 104 19.53 15.27 9.42
N LEU A 105 20.82 15.38 9.07
CA LEU A 105 21.93 15.07 9.98
C LEU A 105 21.90 15.94 11.24
N LEU A 106 21.65 17.24 11.10
CA LEU A 106 21.58 18.15 12.23
C LEU A 106 20.38 17.83 13.15
N LEU A 107 19.23 17.49 12.57
CA LEU A 107 18.07 17.01 13.32
C LEU A 107 18.32 15.67 14.01
N ILE A 108 19.02 14.73 13.37
CA ILE A 108 19.44 13.47 14.00
C ILE A 108 20.27 13.75 15.25
N VAL A 109 21.28 14.62 15.16
CA VAL A 109 22.13 14.96 16.31
C VAL A 109 21.32 15.60 17.43
N LEU A 110 20.45 16.57 17.10
CA LEU A 110 19.57 17.23 18.07
C LEU A 110 18.61 16.23 18.73
N SER A 111 17.96 15.38 17.93
CA SER A 111 17.04 14.35 18.38
C SER A 111 17.73 13.34 19.31
N LEU A 112 18.91 12.83 18.93
CA LEU A 112 19.68 11.90 19.77
C LEU A 112 20.11 12.56 21.09
N LEU A 113 20.55 13.82 21.07
CA LEU A 113 20.91 14.54 22.30
C LEU A 113 19.72 14.63 23.26
N VAL A 114 18.55 15.02 22.76
CA VAL A 114 17.34 15.13 23.58
C VAL A 114 16.84 13.76 24.03
N THR A 115 16.98 12.74 23.19
CA THR A 115 16.69 11.34 23.54
C THR A 115 17.58 10.85 24.67
N MET A 116 18.89 11.12 24.60
CA MET A 116 19.84 10.75 25.66
C MET A 116 19.58 11.51 26.95
N ARG A 117 19.13 12.78 26.87
CA ARG A 117 18.70 13.55 28.05
C ARG A 117 17.46 12.93 28.68
N TYR A 118 16.46 12.54 27.88
CA TYR A 118 15.29 11.81 28.36
C TYR A 118 15.69 10.50 29.02
N LEU A 119 16.55 9.71 28.37
CA LEU A 119 17.01 8.42 28.89
C LEU A 119 17.78 8.58 30.21
N TYR A 120 18.65 9.59 30.31
CA TYR A 120 19.35 9.90 31.55
C TYR A 120 18.36 10.25 32.67
N TYR A 121 17.37 11.11 32.38
CA TYR A 121 16.32 11.46 33.34
C TYR A 121 15.52 10.22 33.77
N ARG A 122 15.09 9.41 32.80
CA ARG A 122 14.32 8.17 33.01
C ARG A 122 15.07 7.19 33.92
N THR A 123 16.36 7.01 33.67
CA THR A 123 17.21 6.06 34.39
C THR A 123 17.50 6.49 35.82
N ASN A 124 17.80 7.77 36.05
CA ASN A 124 18.27 8.24 37.36
C ASN A 124 17.17 8.72 38.30
N TYR A 125 16.00 9.15 37.78
CA TYR A 125 15.00 9.84 38.61
C TYR A 125 13.63 9.19 38.62
N THR A 126 13.29 8.30 37.68
CA THR A 126 11.92 7.81 37.53
C THR A 126 11.76 6.30 37.55
N LEU A 127 12.84 5.52 37.69
CA LEU A 127 12.71 4.09 37.99
C LEU A 127 12.04 3.93 39.37
N ASN A 128 11.02 3.07 39.44
CA ASN A 128 10.27 2.84 40.66
C ASN A 128 10.67 1.49 41.25
N PHE A 129 11.33 1.52 42.41
CA PHE A 129 11.73 0.34 43.17
C PHE A 129 10.88 0.11 44.42
N ASP A 130 9.77 0.85 44.57
CA ASP A 130 8.88 0.76 45.72
C ASP A 130 8.00 -0.49 45.61
N GLY A 131 8.56 -1.62 46.07
CA GLY A 131 7.92 -2.93 46.06
C GLY A 131 8.19 -3.73 44.78
N ILE A 132 8.01 -5.06 44.89
CA ILE A 132 8.40 -6.02 43.84
C ILE A 132 7.58 -5.81 42.55
N ILE A 133 6.26 -5.60 42.68
CA ILE A 133 5.36 -5.45 41.52
C ILE A 133 5.72 -4.17 40.73
N ASN A 134 5.85 -3.03 41.42
CA ASN A 134 6.24 -1.77 40.79
C ASN A 134 7.63 -1.87 40.15
N THR A 135 8.58 -2.53 40.81
CA THR A 135 9.92 -2.79 40.26
C THR A 135 9.85 -3.55 38.94
N ILE A 136 9.10 -4.65 38.89
CA ILE A 136 8.97 -5.46 37.67
C ILE A 136 8.40 -4.63 36.53
N PHE A 137 7.27 -3.95 36.74
CA PHE A 137 6.63 -3.17 35.67
C PHE A 137 7.41 -1.92 35.29
N SER A 138 8.13 -1.29 36.24
CA SER A 138 9.03 -0.18 35.94
C SER A 138 10.19 -0.63 35.04
N LEU A 139 10.80 -1.79 35.32
CA LEU A 139 11.87 -2.36 34.51
C LEU A 139 11.36 -2.83 33.13
N LEU A 140 10.18 -3.45 33.06
CA LEU A 140 9.58 -3.86 31.78
C LEU A 140 9.27 -2.66 30.88
N LEU A 141 8.69 -1.59 31.44
CA LEU A 141 8.47 -0.34 30.71
C LEU A 141 9.80 0.29 30.27
N TYR A 142 10.81 0.31 31.15
CA TYR A 142 12.13 0.83 30.80
C TYR A 142 12.80 0.03 29.67
N LEU A 143 12.68 -1.31 29.67
CA LEU A 143 13.17 -2.16 28.57
C LEU A 143 12.43 -1.89 27.25
N ALA A 144 11.12 -1.64 27.31
CA ALA A 144 10.33 -1.26 26.14
C ALA A 144 10.81 0.08 25.55
N GLU A 145 11.10 1.06 26.40
CA GLU A 145 11.64 2.36 26.00
C GLU A 145 13.06 2.25 25.44
N LEU A 146 13.93 1.45 26.07
CA LEU A 146 15.28 1.18 25.56
C LEU A 146 15.25 0.55 24.17
N TYR A 147 14.33 -0.38 23.93
CA TYR A 147 14.13 -0.96 22.59
C TYR A 147 13.71 0.10 21.57
N ALA A 148 12.77 0.97 21.92
CA ALA A 148 12.30 2.03 21.02
C ALA A 148 13.43 3.03 20.70
N ILE A 149 14.22 3.43 21.70
CA ILE A 149 15.39 4.30 21.53
C ILE A 149 16.48 3.63 20.68
N ALA A 150 16.76 2.34 20.91
CA ALA A 150 17.70 1.59 20.11
C ALA A 150 17.24 1.50 18.64
N THR A 151 15.96 1.19 18.40
CA THR A 151 15.39 1.13 17.06
C THR A 151 15.43 2.50 16.36
N LEU A 152 15.19 3.59 17.10
CA LEU A 152 15.32 4.96 16.59
C LEU A 152 16.77 5.24 16.14
N ALA A 153 17.75 4.92 16.97
CA ALA A 153 19.17 5.12 16.64
C ALA A 153 19.60 4.28 15.42
N LEU A 154 19.11 3.04 15.32
CA LEU A 154 19.36 2.17 14.17
C LEU A 154 18.73 2.71 12.88
N ALA A 155 17.49 3.22 12.96
CA ALA A 155 16.83 3.86 11.83
C ALA A 155 17.56 5.15 11.39
N TYR A 156 18.07 5.95 12.33
CA TYR A 156 18.91 7.10 12.03
C TYR A 156 20.20 6.69 11.32
N PHE A 157 20.86 5.64 11.80
CA PHE A 157 22.06 5.12 11.14
C PHE A 157 21.80 4.70 9.68
N GLN A 158 20.68 4.03 9.44
CA GLN A 158 20.27 3.63 8.07
C GLN A 158 19.91 4.83 7.20
N THR A 159 19.39 5.91 7.78
CA THR A 159 18.95 7.10 7.03
C THR A 159 19.96 8.24 7.02
N LEU A 160 21.19 8.03 7.50
CA LEU A 160 22.27 9.02 7.42
C LEU A 160 22.52 9.50 5.98
N ARG A 161 22.38 8.58 5.02
CA ARG A 161 22.41 8.89 3.60
C ARG A 161 21.56 7.90 2.83
N ILE A 162 20.70 8.42 1.96
CA ILE A 162 19.84 7.61 1.10
C ILE A 162 20.51 7.51 -0.27
N ASN A 163 20.88 6.30 -0.70
CA ASN A 163 21.52 6.13 -2.00
C ASN A 163 20.49 6.15 -3.13
N HIS A 164 20.81 6.86 -4.22
CA HIS A 164 19.99 6.93 -5.43
C HIS A 164 20.82 6.44 -6.61
N ARG A 165 20.61 5.19 -7.00
CA ARG A 165 21.28 4.59 -8.14
C ARG A 165 20.52 4.84 -9.43
N LYS A 166 21.27 5.00 -10.52
CA LYS A 166 20.75 4.96 -11.89
C LYS A 166 21.12 3.62 -12.51
N SER A 167 20.34 3.17 -13.47
CA SER A 167 20.72 2.03 -14.31
C SER A 167 22.06 2.28 -14.99
N ILE A 168 22.81 1.20 -15.21
CA ILE A 168 24.07 1.22 -15.93
C ILE A 168 23.77 0.74 -17.34
N ASP A 169 23.94 1.63 -18.32
CA ASP A 169 23.82 1.26 -19.72
C ASP A 169 24.96 0.33 -20.14
N PHE A 170 24.60 -0.74 -20.83
CA PHE A 170 25.52 -1.73 -21.38
C PHE A 170 25.21 -2.04 -22.85
N SER A 171 24.36 -1.24 -23.48
CA SER A 171 23.93 -1.43 -24.87
C SER A 171 25.08 -1.31 -25.89
N ASP A 172 26.12 -0.54 -25.56
CA ASP A 172 27.35 -0.43 -26.37
C ASP A 172 28.16 -1.74 -26.42
N ARG A 173 27.89 -2.70 -25.53
CA ARG A 173 28.58 -3.99 -25.53
C ARG A 173 27.97 -4.94 -26.58
N PRO A 174 28.78 -5.71 -27.32
CA PRO A 174 28.28 -6.77 -28.18
C PRO A 174 27.35 -7.73 -27.43
N VAL A 175 26.24 -8.11 -28.05
CA VAL A 175 25.24 -9.03 -27.46
C VAL A 175 25.86 -10.37 -27.03
N ALA A 176 26.94 -10.80 -27.68
CA ALA A 176 27.69 -11.99 -27.29
C ALA A 176 28.24 -11.92 -25.85
N ASP A 177 28.64 -10.73 -25.40
CA ASP A 177 29.23 -10.48 -24.07
C ASP A 177 28.18 -10.26 -22.98
N TRP A 178 26.91 -10.17 -23.35
CA TRP A 178 25.83 -10.00 -22.38
C TRP A 178 25.69 -11.29 -21.55
N PHE A 179 25.44 -11.12 -20.25
CA PHE A 179 25.20 -12.25 -19.36
C PHE A 179 23.97 -13.06 -19.81
N SER A 180 24.06 -14.38 -19.75
CA SER A 180 22.91 -15.26 -19.85
C SER A 180 22.11 -15.24 -18.54
N VAL A 181 20.77 -15.27 -18.63
CA VAL A 181 19.87 -15.14 -17.48
C VAL A 181 18.86 -16.27 -17.45
N ASP A 182 18.88 -17.05 -16.37
CA ASP A 182 17.79 -17.98 -16.04
C ASP A 182 16.74 -17.25 -15.20
N ILE A 183 15.48 -17.29 -15.61
CA ILE A 183 14.36 -16.68 -14.89
C ILE A 183 13.60 -17.80 -14.17
N TYR A 184 13.60 -17.79 -12.85
CA TYR A 184 12.94 -18.78 -12.01
C TYR A 184 11.65 -18.25 -11.43
N ILE A 185 10.57 -19.03 -11.63
CA ILE A 185 9.25 -18.76 -11.10
C ILE A 185 8.84 -19.96 -10.23
N PRO A 186 9.18 -19.99 -8.93
CA PRO A 186 8.75 -21.04 -8.02
C PRO A 186 7.27 -20.94 -7.69
N THR A 187 6.61 -22.10 -7.62
CA THR A 187 5.19 -22.23 -7.29
C THR A 187 4.95 -23.51 -6.49
N TYR A 188 3.93 -23.52 -5.63
CA TYR A 188 3.55 -24.67 -4.80
C TYR A 188 2.08 -25.06 -4.95
N ASN A 189 1.16 -24.16 -4.64
CA ASN A 189 -0.28 -24.39 -4.69
C ASN A 189 -1.06 -23.27 -5.41
N GLU A 190 -0.37 -22.27 -5.95
CA GLU A 190 -1.02 -21.13 -6.60
C GLU A 190 -1.73 -21.54 -7.89
N ASP A 191 -2.83 -20.86 -8.20
CA ASP A 191 -3.61 -21.11 -9.41
C ASP A 191 -2.74 -20.94 -10.68
N VAL A 192 -2.96 -21.79 -11.68
CA VAL A 192 -2.24 -21.78 -12.96
C VAL A 192 -2.37 -20.42 -13.64
N GLU A 193 -3.51 -19.74 -13.50
CA GLU A 193 -3.73 -18.39 -14.03
C GLU A 193 -2.78 -17.36 -13.42
N ILE A 194 -2.46 -17.48 -12.13
CA ILE A 194 -1.51 -16.58 -11.47
C ILE A 194 -0.11 -16.82 -12.04
N VAL A 195 0.30 -18.09 -12.15
CA VAL A 195 1.61 -18.47 -12.71
C VAL A 195 1.73 -18.04 -14.18
N ARG A 196 0.65 -18.19 -14.97
CA ARG A 196 0.61 -17.82 -16.39
C ARG A 196 0.92 -16.35 -16.61
N LYS A 197 0.31 -15.46 -15.81
CA LYS A 197 0.53 -14.01 -15.91
C LYS A 197 1.99 -13.63 -15.72
N THR A 198 2.63 -14.22 -14.70
CA THR A 198 4.05 -13.97 -14.42
C THR A 198 4.95 -14.58 -15.49
N ALA A 199 4.62 -15.77 -16.00
CA ALA A 199 5.34 -16.40 -17.10
C ALA A 199 5.28 -15.56 -18.39
N LEU A 200 4.12 -15.02 -18.75
CA LEU A 200 3.94 -14.11 -19.89
C LEU A 200 4.81 -12.87 -19.74
N GLY A 201 4.78 -12.21 -18.58
CA GLY A 201 5.64 -11.06 -18.31
C GLY A 201 7.13 -11.40 -18.43
N ALA A 202 7.56 -12.55 -17.89
CA ALA A 202 8.95 -13.01 -17.98
C ALA A 202 9.40 -13.29 -19.43
N LEU A 203 8.52 -13.88 -20.24
CA LEU A 203 8.74 -14.11 -21.66
C LEU A 203 8.78 -12.80 -22.47
N ALA A 204 8.03 -11.78 -22.05
CA ALA A 204 7.99 -10.47 -22.70
C ALA A 204 9.17 -9.54 -22.37
N ILE A 205 10.03 -9.89 -21.40
CA ILE A 205 11.22 -9.10 -21.06
C ILE A 205 12.08 -8.81 -22.30
N ASP A 206 12.44 -7.56 -22.54
CA ASP A 206 13.24 -7.13 -23.68
C ASP A 206 14.71 -7.53 -23.48
N TYR A 207 15.05 -8.77 -23.81
CA TYR A 207 16.40 -9.31 -23.76
C TYR A 207 16.57 -10.38 -24.85
N PRO A 208 17.77 -10.56 -25.45
CA PRO A 208 17.99 -11.51 -26.54
C PRO A 208 17.50 -12.91 -26.18
N ALA A 209 16.69 -13.52 -27.05
CA ALA A 209 16.11 -14.84 -26.81
C ALA A 209 17.17 -15.94 -26.60
N SER A 210 18.38 -15.77 -27.15
CA SER A 210 19.52 -16.67 -26.90
C SER A 210 20.14 -16.52 -25.51
N LYS A 211 19.86 -15.42 -24.81
CA LYS A 211 20.46 -15.05 -23.51
C LYS A 211 19.47 -15.08 -22.35
N LYS A 212 18.20 -15.46 -22.57
CA LYS A 212 17.23 -15.69 -21.48
C LYS A 212 16.51 -17.04 -21.61
N ARG A 213 16.19 -17.64 -20.47
CA ARG A 213 15.37 -18.87 -20.36
C ARG A 213 14.41 -18.74 -19.18
N VAL A 214 13.15 -19.14 -19.35
CA VAL A 214 12.11 -19.07 -18.31
C VAL A 214 11.83 -20.47 -17.78
N TYR A 215 11.92 -20.64 -16.47
CA TYR A 215 11.71 -21.88 -15.75
C TYR A 215 10.59 -21.74 -14.71
N ILE A 216 9.57 -22.60 -14.82
CA ILE A 216 8.53 -22.75 -13.80
C ILE A 216 8.98 -23.87 -12.85
N LEU A 217 9.20 -23.54 -11.58
CA LEU A 217 9.69 -24.49 -10.58
C LEU A 217 8.51 -24.97 -9.72
N ASP A 218 7.89 -26.09 -10.09
CA ASP A 218 6.70 -26.61 -9.40
C ASP A 218 7.09 -27.54 -8.24
N ASP A 219 6.81 -27.08 -7.02
CA ASP A 219 6.99 -27.81 -5.76
C ASP A 219 5.70 -28.48 -5.28
N GLY A 220 4.58 -28.35 -5.99
CA GLY A 220 3.31 -28.98 -5.64
C GLY A 220 3.36 -30.50 -5.81
N ARG A 221 3.13 -31.28 -4.74
CA ARG A 221 3.15 -32.76 -4.82
C ARG A 221 2.14 -33.29 -5.83
N ALA A 222 2.60 -34.13 -6.77
CA ALA A 222 1.74 -34.70 -7.81
C ALA A 222 0.56 -35.50 -7.23
N GLU A 223 0.74 -36.14 -6.08
CA GLU A 223 -0.31 -36.93 -5.43
C GLU A 223 -1.46 -36.05 -4.94
N LYS A 224 -1.17 -34.80 -4.56
CA LYS A 224 -2.15 -33.85 -4.02
C LYS A 224 -2.68 -32.87 -5.07
N TYR A 225 -1.83 -32.49 -6.03
CA TYR A 225 -2.10 -31.45 -7.02
C TYR A 225 -1.93 -31.97 -8.46
N ARG A 226 -2.40 -33.19 -8.73
CA ARG A 226 -2.21 -33.87 -10.03
C ARG A 226 -2.73 -33.06 -11.20
N ASP A 227 -3.98 -32.60 -11.12
CA ASP A 227 -4.66 -31.92 -12.22
C ASP A 227 -3.99 -30.57 -12.50
N ARG A 228 -3.73 -29.80 -11.44
CA ARG A 228 -2.95 -28.54 -11.50
C ARG A 228 -1.57 -28.75 -12.14
N ARG A 229 -0.86 -29.82 -11.81
CA ARG A 229 0.47 -30.11 -12.38
C ARG A 229 0.37 -30.37 -13.89
N GLU A 230 -0.67 -31.04 -14.35
CA GLU A 230 -0.92 -31.24 -15.78
C GLU A 230 -1.27 -29.93 -16.48
N GLU A 231 -2.13 -29.11 -15.89
CA GLU A 231 -2.46 -27.77 -16.38
C GLU A 231 -1.22 -26.87 -16.49
N LEU A 232 -0.33 -26.88 -15.47
CA LEU A 232 0.95 -26.17 -15.51
C LEU A 232 1.85 -26.68 -16.63
N ARG A 233 1.92 -27.99 -16.84
CA ARG A 233 2.70 -28.59 -17.93
C ARG A 233 2.19 -28.13 -19.29
N GLN A 234 0.87 -28.16 -19.47
CA GLN A 234 0.22 -27.70 -20.69
C GLN A 234 0.46 -26.21 -20.93
N MET A 235 0.30 -25.37 -19.91
CA MET A 235 0.63 -23.94 -19.96
C MET A 235 2.11 -23.72 -20.35
N CYS A 236 3.05 -24.48 -19.79
CA CYS A 236 4.46 -24.37 -20.15
C CYS A 236 4.72 -24.73 -21.61
N LEU A 237 4.06 -25.76 -22.13
CA LEU A 237 4.15 -26.16 -23.54
C LEU A 237 3.60 -25.08 -24.47
N GLU A 238 2.45 -24.50 -24.14
CA GLU A 238 1.81 -23.42 -24.90
C GLU A 238 2.67 -22.16 -24.97
N LEU A 239 3.26 -21.77 -23.84
CA LEU A 239 4.05 -20.54 -23.74
C LEU A 239 5.52 -20.70 -24.13
N GLY A 240 6.02 -21.94 -24.23
CA GLY A 240 7.44 -22.23 -24.48
C GLY A 240 8.34 -22.06 -23.23
N CYS A 241 7.77 -22.23 -22.03
CA CYS A 241 8.52 -22.25 -20.77
C CYS A 241 9.00 -23.67 -20.43
N THR A 242 10.07 -23.79 -19.63
CA THR A 242 10.52 -25.10 -19.13
C THR A 242 9.99 -25.34 -17.72
N MET A 243 9.27 -26.43 -17.50
CA MET A 243 8.85 -26.85 -16.16
C MET A 243 9.94 -27.70 -15.51
N LEU A 244 10.29 -27.41 -14.26
CA LEU A 244 11.16 -28.23 -13.42
C LEU A 244 10.42 -28.66 -12.16
N THR A 245 10.63 -29.92 -11.77
CA THR A 245 10.07 -30.52 -10.55
C THR A 245 11.16 -31.27 -9.79
N ARG A 246 10.85 -31.65 -8.55
CA ARG A 246 11.69 -32.50 -7.70
C ARG A 246 10.86 -33.50 -6.91
N ASP A 247 11.52 -34.50 -6.35
CA ASP A 247 10.89 -35.66 -5.71
C ASP A 247 10.64 -35.48 -4.19
N ASN A 248 11.14 -34.38 -3.60
CA ASN A 248 10.95 -34.04 -2.19
C ASN A 248 10.50 -32.59 -2.02
N ASN A 249 10.07 -32.20 -0.81
CA ASN A 249 9.70 -30.81 -0.48
C ASN A 249 10.64 -30.20 0.57
N ASP A 250 11.85 -30.73 0.68
CA ASP A 250 12.79 -30.31 1.71
C ASP A 250 13.14 -28.82 1.52
N HIS A 251 13.15 -28.06 2.62
CA HIS A 251 13.46 -26.62 2.61
C HIS A 251 12.58 -25.75 1.68
N ALA A 252 11.37 -26.20 1.33
CA ALA A 252 10.36 -25.42 0.60
C ALA A 252 10.93 -24.67 -0.63
N LYS A 253 10.66 -23.36 -0.75
CA LYS A 253 11.10 -22.50 -1.86
C LYS A 253 12.62 -22.49 -2.04
N ALA A 254 13.39 -22.42 -0.95
CA ALA A 254 14.85 -22.43 -1.00
C ALA A 254 15.37 -23.73 -1.63
N GLY A 255 14.85 -24.88 -1.20
CA GLY A 255 15.19 -26.19 -1.75
C GLY A 255 14.82 -26.35 -3.22
N ASN A 256 13.65 -25.81 -3.62
CA ASN A 256 13.20 -25.81 -5.01
C ASN A 256 14.16 -25.01 -5.91
N ILE A 257 14.52 -23.79 -5.51
CA ILE A 257 15.50 -22.95 -6.24
C ILE A 257 16.87 -23.63 -6.30
N ASN A 258 17.34 -24.19 -5.18
CA ASN A 258 18.64 -24.87 -5.14
C ASN A 258 18.70 -26.10 -6.05
N THR A 259 17.59 -26.83 -6.20
CA THR A 259 17.49 -27.95 -7.15
C THR A 259 17.57 -27.45 -8.59
N ALA A 260 16.90 -26.35 -8.92
CA ALA A 260 16.96 -25.72 -10.24
C ALA A 260 18.37 -25.19 -10.58
N LEU A 261 19.08 -24.64 -9.59
CA LEU A 261 20.46 -24.17 -9.74
C LEU A 261 21.42 -25.26 -10.20
N GLN A 262 21.16 -26.52 -9.86
CA GLN A 262 21.98 -27.67 -10.29
C GLN A 262 21.67 -28.15 -11.71
N ARG A 263 20.53 -27.75 -12.28
CA ARG A 263 20.00 -28.27 -13.56
C ARG A 263 20.00 -27.27 -14.71
N THR A 264 20.45 -26.05 -14.47
CA THR A 264 20.44 -24.93 -15.43
C THR A 264 21.82 -24.25 -15.45
N GLN A 265 22.05 -23.30 -16.35
CA GLN A 265 23.43 -22.84 -16.67
C GLN A 265 23.59 -21.32 -16.86
N GLY A 266 22.55 -20.51 -16.68
CA GLY A 266 22.64 -19.05 -16.83
C GLY A 266 23.64 -18.41 -15.85
N ASP A 267 24.38 -17.40 -16.31
CA ASP A 267 25.36 -16.66 -15.51
C ASP A 267 24.70 -15.94 -14.32
N LEU A 268 23.52 -15.40 -14.58
CA LEU A 268 22.66 -14.72 -13.62
C LEU A 268 21.33 -15.47 -13.48
N VAL A 269 20.70 -15.30 -12.32
CA VAL A 269 19.38 -15.88 -12.01
C VAL A 269 18.44 -14.77 -11.57
N LEU A 270 17.37 -14.55 -12.30
CA LEU A 270 16.25 -13.70 -11.88
C LEU A 270 15.23 -14.55 -11.12
N ILE A 271 14.97 -14.22 -9.87
CA ILE A 271 13.99 -14.93 -9.03
C ILE A 271 12.73 -14.07 -8.93
N LEU A 272 11.59 -14.62 -9.35
CA LEU A 272 10.28 -13.98 -9.32
C LEU A 272 9.29 -14.91 -8.62
N ASP A 273 8.65 -14.46 -7.55
CA ASP A 273 7.45 -15.12 -7.03
C ASP A 273 6.40 -15.25 -8.14
N CYS A 274 5.61 -16.32 -8.12
CA CYS A 274 4.65 -16.62 -9.18
C CYS A 274 3.53 -15.59 -9.35
N ASP A 275 3.37 -14.68 -8.38
CA ASP A 275 2.45 -13.55 -8.40
C ASP A 275 3.14 -12.20 -8.68
N HIS A 276 4.44 -12.17 -9.00
CA HIS A 276 5.21 -10.95 -9.30
C HIS A 276 5.51 -10.83 -10.79
N ILE A 277 4.61 -10.18 -11.53
CA ILE A 277 4.69 -10.02 -12.99
C ILE A 277 5.75 -8.95 -13.32
N PRO A 278 6.83 -9.28 -14.06
CA PRO A 278 7.90 -8.32 -14.35
C PRO A 278 7.55 -7.37 -15.51
N THR A 279 8.12 -6.17 -15.48
CA THR A 279 8.10 -5.23 -16.61
C THR A 279 9.06 -5.66 -17.71
N ARG A 280 8.79 -5.24 -18.94
CA ARG A 280 9.64 -5.59 -20.10
C ARG A 280 11.08 -5.12 -19.97
N SER A 281 11.32 -3.99 -19.30
CA SER A 281 12.66 -3.39 -19.15
C SER A 281 13.52 -4.04 -18.06
N PHE A 282 12.99 -5.00 -17.28
CA PHE A 282 13.63 -5.49 -16.05
C PHE A 282 15.12 -5.84 -16.20
N LEU A 283 15.49 -6.65 -17.20
CA LEU A 283 16.89 -7.09 -17.37
C LEU A 283 17.81 -5.99 -17.91
N LYS A 284 17.32 -5.14 -18.84
CA LYS A 284 18.08 -3.98 -19.34
C LYS A 284 18.43 -2.98 -18.23
N GLU A 285 17.59 -2.92 -17.20
CA GLU A 285 17.76 -1.99 -16.07
C GLU A 285 18.62 -2.56 -14.94
N THR A 286 18.84 -3.88 -14.90
CA THR A 286 19.48 -4.57 -13.75
C THR A 286 20.80 -5.27 -14.09
N VAL A 287 20.93 -5.83 -15.30
CA VAL A 287 22.12 -6.61 -15.69
C VAL A 287 23.39 -5.75 -15.69
N GLY A 288 23.29 -4.45 -16.01
CA GLY A 288 24.42 -3.53 -16.05
C GLY A 288 25.25 -3.48 -14.76
N PHE A 289 24.63 -3.69 -13.60
CA PHE A 289 25.34 -3.69 -12.31
C PHE A 289 26.31 -4.86 -12.16
N PHE A 290 26.10 -5.98 -12.85
CA PHE A 290 26.94 -7.17 -12.77
C PHE A 290 28.23 -7.08 -13.60
N TYR A 291 28.44 -6.02 -14.38
CA TYR A 291 29.76 -5.76 -14.95
C TYR A 291 30.79 -5.31 -13.90
N LYS A 292 30.34 -5.02 -12.68
CA LYS A 292 31.21 -4.99 -11.50
C LYS A 292 31.25 -6.39 -10.88
N ASP A 293 32.42 -7.03 -10.93
CA ASP A 293 32.59 -8.42 -10.50
C ASP A 293 32.22 -8.67 -9.04
N SER A 294 32.38 -7.69 -8.15
CA SER A 294 32.02 -7.83 -6.73
C SER A 294 30.51 -7.89 -6.50
N VAL A 295 29.68 -7.41 -7.44
CA VAL A 295 28.21 -7.40 -7.30
C VAL A 295 27.68 -8.83 -7.42
N SER A 296 26.94 -9.24 -6.39
CA SER A 296 26.35 -10.57 -6.25
C SER A 296 24.83 -10.57 -6.37
N LEU A 297 24.18 -9.43 -6.10
CA LEU A 297 22.73 -9.30 -6.02
C LEU A 297 22.30 -7.89 -6.47
N VAL A 298 21.23 -7.81 -7.24
CA VAL A 298 20.48 -6.57 -7.51
C VAL A 298 19.04 -6.80 -7.06
N GLN A 299 18.60 -6.05 -6.05
CA GLN A 299 17.23 -6.08 -5.52
C GLN A 299 16.43 -4.88 -6.03
N THR A 300 15.17 -5.11 -6.40
CA THR A 300 14.23 -4.08 -6.83
C THR A 300 13.01 -4.03 -5.90
N PRO A 301 12.31 -2.89 -5.76
CA PRO A 301 11.10 -2.79 -4.94
C PRO A 301 10.00 -3.78 -5.31
N HIS A 302 9.21 -4.19 -4.32
CA HIS A 302 7.93 -4.88 -4.57
C HIS A 302 6.79 -3.88 -4.51
N TRP A 303 5.99 -3.87 -5.57
CA TRP A 303 4.76 -3.09 -5.60
C TRP A 303 3.58 -4.02 -5.81
N PHE A 304 2.51 -3.77 -5.08
CA PHE A 304 1.29 -4.55 -5.12
C PHE A 304 0.19 -3.74 -5.77
N TYR A 305 -0.53 -4.36 -6.70
CA TYR A 305 -1.56 -3.66 -7.46
C TYR A 305 -2.96 -3.78 -6.84
N ASN A 306 -3.14 -4.69 -5.91
CA ASN A 306 -4.32 -4.78 -5.05
C ASN A 306 -4.03 -4.13 -3.68
N PRO A 307 -5.06 -3.53 -3.04
CA PRO A 307 -4.92 -2.99 -1.70
C PRO A 307 -4.63 -4.09 -0.69
N ASP A 308 -3.77 -3.80 0.29
CA ASP A 308 -3.58 -4.67 1.43
C ASP A 308 -4.84 -4.67 2.35
N PRO A 309 -4.94 -5.59 3.33
CA PRO A 309 -6.09 -5.64 4.22
C PRO A 309 -6.31 -4.36 5.02
N PHE A 310 -5.26 -3.59 5.35
CA PHE A 310 -5.40 -2.33 6.10
C PHE A 310 -6.03 -1.24 5.22
N GLU A 311 -5.53 -1.07 4.00
CA GLU A 311 -6.10 -0.13 3.03
C GLU A 311 -7.56 -0.45 2.74
N ARG A 312 -7.86 -1.73 2.46
CA ARG A 312 -9.22 -2.18 2.14
C ARG A 312 -10.16 -2.02 3.34
N ASN A 313 -9.78 -2.58 4.50
CA ASN A 313 -10.70 -2.71 5.63
C ASN A 313 -10.92 -1.38 6.35
N LEU A 314 -9.91 -0.51 6.39
CA LEU A 314 -10.02 0.85 6.92
C LEU A 314 -10.51 1.87 5.87
N GLN A 315 -10.71 1.42 4.62
CA GLN A 315 -11.16 2.24 3.50
C GLN A 315 -10.35 3.54 3.37
N THR A 316 -9.02 3.42 3.29
CA THR A 316 -8.12 4.59 3.14
C THR A 316 -8.13 5.17 1.73
N GLY A 317 -8.55 4.38 0.73
CA GLY A 317 -8.72 4.83 -0.65
C GLY A 317 -7.41 5.28 -1.29
N GLY A 318 -6.31 4.58 -0.99
CA GLY A 318 -4.97 4.90 -1.50
C GLY A 318 -4.27 6.12 -0.88
N GLN A 319 -4.93 6.88 0.01
CA GLN A 319 -4.34 8.09 0.63
C GLN A 319 -3.15 7.75 1.54
N VAL A 320 -3.27 6.64 2.27
CA VAL A 320 -2.24 6.20 3.23
C VAL A 320 -1.25 5.26 2.53
N PRO A 321 0.06 5.47 2.70
CA PRO A 321 1.08 4.53 2.23
C PRO A 321 0.90 3.13 2.82
N VAL A 322 1.06 2.11 1.98
CA VAL A 322 1.06 0.71 2.42
C VAL A 322 2.30 0.41 3.27
N GLY A 323 2.19 -0.56 4.18
CA GLY A 323 3.21 -0.76 5.24
C GLY A 323 4.64 -1.05 4.74
N ASN A 324 4.80 -1.62 3.54
CA ASN A 324 6.10 -1.96 2.97
C ASN A 324 6.81 -0.79 2.26
N GLU A 325 6.14 0.34 2.03
CA GLU A 325 6.73 1.46 1.27
C GLU A 325 7.93 2.08 1.98
N LEU A 326 7.87 2.27 3.31
CA LEU A 326 9.02 2.74 4.09
C LEU A 326 10.27 1.88 3.85
N PHE A 327 10.08 0.57 3.87
CA PHE A 327 11.17 -0.38 3.73
C PHE A 327 11.84 -0.28 2.36
N TYR A 328 11.05 -0.32 1.29
CA TYR A 328 11.58 -0.27 -0.07
C TYR A 328 12.06 1.13 -0.47
N LYS A 329 11.30 2.18 -0.16
CA LYS A 329 11.60 3.54 -0.62
C LYS A 329 12.61 4.30 0.22
N VAL A 330 12.91 3.84 1.43
CA VAL A 330 13.87 4.53 2.32
C VAL A 330 14.89 3.57 2.90
N LEU A 331 14.46 2.54 3.63
CA LEU A 331 15.39 1.71 4.41
C LEU A 331 16.35 0.89 3.53
N GLN A 332 15.87 0.30 2.43
CA GLN A 332 16.73 -0.45 1.50
C GLN A 332 17.77 0.44 0.80
N LYS A 333 17.41 1.68 0.46
CA LYS A 333 18.35 2.67 -0.11
C LYS A 333 19.39 3.14 0.91
N GLY A 334 18.97 3.28 2.17
CA GLY A 334 19.86 3.53 3.29
C GLY A 334 20.84 2.37 3.54
N ASN A 335 20.34 1.14 3.49
CA ASN A 335 21.17 -0.06 3.58
C ASN A 335 22.13 -0.20 2.39
N ASP A 336 21.69 0.15 1.18
CA ASP A 336 22.52 0.13 -0.02
C ASP A 336 23.72 1.08 0.07
N PHE A 337 23.57 2.24 0.73
CA PHE A 337 24.70 3.14 1.03
C PHE A 337 25.78 2.42 1.86
N TRP A 338 25.38 1.54 2.78
CA TRP A 338 26.28 0.77 3.64
C TRP A 338 26.70 -0.60 3.07
N ASN A 339 26.37 -0.89 1.80
CA ASN A 339 26.52 -2.22 1.18
C ASN A 339 25.88 -3.33 2.06
N ALA A 340 24.64 -3.09 2.46
CA ALA A 340 23.86 -3.97 3.33
C ALA A 340 22.42 -4.18 2.82
N ALA A 341 22.12 -3.78 1.58
CA ALA A 341 20.85 -4.08 0.95
C ALA A 341 20.74 -5.60 0.77
N PHE A 342 19.57 -6.17 1.08
CA PHE A 342 19.43 -7.62 1.11
C PHE A 342 18.26 -8.09 0.24
N PHE A 343 18.40 -9.33 -0.22
CA PHE A 343 17.43 -10.06 -1.01
C PHE A 343 16.12 -10.22 -0.24
N CYS A 344 15.02 -9.89 -0.89
CA CYS A 344 13.66 -9.91 -0.34
C CYS A 344 12.81 -11.03 -0.96
N GLY A 345 13.45 -12.12 -1.42
CA GLY A 345 12.78 -13.34 -1.88
C GLY A 345 12.30 -13.31 -3.32
N SER A 346 12.09 -12.13 -3.92
CA SER A 346 11.60 -11.97 -5.29
C SER A 346 12.06 -10.63 -5.89
N ALA A 347 11.86 -10.46 -7.20
CA ALA A 347 12.23 -9.25 -7.95
C ALA A 347 13.71 -8.91 -7.79
N ALA A 348 14.56 -9.94 -7.85
CA ALA A 348 15.99 -9.81 -7.67
C ALA A 348 16.76 -10.67 -8.67
N VAL A 349 17.88 -10.13 -9.14
CA VAL A 349 18.86 -10.85 -9.95
C VAL A 349 20.03 -11.24 -9.05
N VAL A 350 20.49 -12.48 -9.13
CA VAL A 350 21.61 -12.99 -8.35
C VAL A 350 22.68 -13.55 -9.29
N ARG A 351 23.95 -13.30 -8.99
CA ARG A 351 25.05 -13.95 -9.72
C ARG A 351 25.18 -15.41 -9.31
N ARG A 352 25.00 -16.33 -10.25
CA ARG A 352 25.01 -17.78 -9.98
C ARG A 352 26.29 -18.24 -9.31
N SER A 353 27.45 -17.81 -9.84
CA SER A 353 28.76 -18.24 -9.34
C SER A 353 29.02 -17.83 -7.89
N HIS A 354 28.44 -16.71 -7.43
CA HIS A 354 28.53 -16.26 -6.04
C HIS A 354 27.57 -17.04 -5.15
N LEU A 355 26.35 -17.28 -5.65
CA LEU A 355 25.35 -18.05 -4.93
C LEU A 355 25.82 -19.49 -4.66
N LEU A 356 26.46 -20.14 -5.62
CA LEU A 356 27.04 -21.48 -5.44
C LEU A 356 28.15 -21.51 -4.37
N LYS A 357 28.94 -20.44 -4.23
CA LYS A 357 30.01 -20.35 -3.20
C LYS A 357 29.46 -20.27 -1.78
N VAL A 358 28.24 -19.78 -1.58
CA VAL A 358 27.56 -19.77 -0.28
C VAL A 358 26.65 -20.99 -0.07
N GLY A 359 26.69 -21.98 -0.97
CA GLY A 359 25.90 -23.21 -0.89
C GLY A 359 24.50 -23.10 -1.47
N GLY A 360 24.21 -22.08 -2.28
CA GLY A 360 22.87 -21.79 -2.79
C GLY A 360 22.11 -20.80 -1.92
N ILE A 361 20.79 -20.80 -2.06
CA ILE A 361 19.86 -20.12 -1.15
C ILE A 361 19.92 -20.81 0.22
N ALA A 362 20.02 -20.04 1.30
CA ALA A 362 20.08 -20.55 2.68
C ALA A 362 18.82 -21.37 3.03
N THR A 363 18.94 -22.35 3.94
CA THR A 363 17.85 -23.29 4.24
C THR A 363 17.56 -23.46 5.73
N GLU A 364 18.36 -22.81 6.58
CA GLU A 364 18.33 -22.95 8.03
C GLU A 364 17.26 -22.08 8.71
N THR A 365 16.78 -21.05 8.00
CA THR A 365 15.75 -20.12 8.50
C THR A 365 14.60 -20.02 7.51
N VAL A 366 13.44 -19.57 7.99
CA VAL A 366 12.24 -19.37 7.13
C VAL A 366 12.27 -18.08 6.31
N THR A 367 13.33 -17.27 6.47
CA THR A 367 13.64 -16.07 5.68
C THR A 367 14.96 -16.32 4.99
N GLU A 368 14.95 -17.29 4.09
CA GLU A 368 16.12 -17.76 3.35
C GLU A 368 16.83 -16.65 2.58
N ASP A 369 16.05 -15.65 2.18
CA ASP A 369 16.44 -14.54 1.32
C ASP A 369 17.43 -13.58 2.02
N CYS A 370 17.02 -13.04 3.16
CA CYS A 370 17.86 -12.18 4.00
C CYS A 370 19.10 -12.95 4.49
N HIS A 371 18.92 -14.22 4.87
CA HIS A 371 20.02 -15.07 5.34
C HIS A 371 21.05 -15.35 4.23
N THR A 372 20.61 -15.58 2.99
CA THR A 372 21.50 -15.71 1.83
C THR A 372 22.34 -14.45 1.62
N SER A 373 21.73 -13.28 1.74
CA SER A 373 22.43 -12.00 1.60
C SER A 373 23.49 -11.80 2.69
N LEU A 374 23.18 -12.20 3.92
CA LEU A 374 24.13 -12.17 5.03
C LEU A 374 25.37 -13.01 4.72
N ARG A 375 25.19 -14.21 4.13
CA ARG A 375 26.29 -15.08 3.70
C ARG A 375 27.12 -14.47 2.58
N LEU A 376 26.47 -13.88 1.58
CA LEU A 376 27.14 -13.20 0.47
C LEU A 376 28.00 -12.04 0.97
N HIS A 377 27.45 -11.16 1.82
CA HIS A 377 28.20 -10.07 2.44
C HIS A 377 29.34 -10.57 3.34
N SER A 378 29.14 -11.69 4.06
CA SER A 378 30.19 -12.30 4.87
C SER A 378 31.35 -12.88 4.04
N LEU A 379 31.17 -13.09 2.73
CA LEU A 379 32.26 -13.42 1.81
C LEU A 379 32.88 -12.18 1.14
N GLY A 380 32.42 -10.97 1.49
CA GLY A 380 32.91 -9.71 0.94
C GLY A 380 32.25 -9.28 -0.37
N TYR A 381 31.17 -9.95 -0.79
CA TYR A 381 30.42 -9.53 -1.98
C TYR A 381 29.62 -8.26 -1.74
N GLU A 382 29.31 -7.57 -2.83
CA GLU A 382 28.47 -6.38 -2.84
C GLU A 382 27.05 -6.70 -3.30
N THR A 383 26.11 -5.90 -2.83
CA THR A 383 24.71 -5.93 -3.23
C THR A 383 24.28 -4.54 -3.68
N VAL A 384 23.25 -4.49 -4.51
CA VAL A 384 22.72 -3.27 -5.10
C VAL A 384 21.23 -3.22 -4.86
N TYR A 385 20.75 -2.10 -4.32
CA TYR A 385 19.33 -1.77 -4.35
C TYR A 385 19.03 -0.77 -5.46
N TYR A 386 18.13 -1.13 -6.38
CA TYR A 386 17.69 -0.26 -7.46
C TYR A 386 16.21 0.11 -7.29
N ASP A 387 15.95 1.34 -6.83
CA ASP A 387 14.61 1.87 -6.51
C ASP A 387 13.78 2.20 -7.77
N LYS A 388 13.60 1.21 -8.64
CA LYS A 388 12.67 1.24 -9.77
C LYS A 388 11.70 0.08 -9.62
N ILE A 389 10.41 0.39 -9.58
CA ILE A 389 9.37 -0.63 -9.48
C ILE A 389 9.31 -1.33 -10.83
N MET A 390 9.65 -2.62 -10.85
CA MET A 390 9.73 -3.42 -12.08
C MET A 390 8.96 -4.74 -11.97
N VAL A 391 8.20 -4.93 -10.89
CA VAL A 391 7.24 -6.03 -10.75
C VAL A 391 5.90 -5.50 -10.25
N ALA A 392 4.81 -6.10 -10.72
CA ALA A 392 3.48 -5.94 -10.18
C ALA A 392 3.06 -7.24 -9.46
N GLY A 393 2.92 -7.13 -8.14
CA GLY A 393 2.63 -8.22 -7.23
C GLY A 393 1.20 -8.26 -6.71
N LEU A 394 0.84 -9.36 -6.04
CA LEU A 394 -0.38 -9.48 -5.23
C LEU A 394 -0.09 -9.37 -3.72
N ALA A 395 -0.73 -8.43 -3.03
CA ALA A 395 -0.79 -8.38 -1.58
C ALA A 395 -1.77 -9.44 -1.05
N PRO A 396 -1.61 -9.92 0.21
CA PRO A 396 -2.54 -10.87 0.81
C PRO A 396 -3.98 -10.34 0.82
N GLU A 397 -4.93 -11.13 0.32
CA GLU A 397 -6.33 -10.71 0.29
C GLU A 397 -7.01 -10.76 1.66
N LYS A 398 -6.60 -11.62 2.59
CA LYS A 398 -7.22 -11.72 3.92
C LYS A 398 -6.28 -11.17 4.99
N PHE A 399 -6.86 -10.57 6.02
CA PHE A 399 -6.14 -10.12 7.19
C PHE A 399 -5.38 -11.26 7.88
N SER A 400 -6.00 -12.44 8.05
CA SER A 400 -5.34 -13.63 8.61
C SER A 400 -4.12 -14.06 7.80
N SER A 401 -4.20 -13.96 6.46
CA SER A 401 -3.10 -14.29 5.55
C SER A 401 -1.96 -13.28 5.65
N TYR A 402 -2.29 -11.99 5.79
CA TYR A 402 -1.32 -10.94 6.07
C TYR A 402 -0.61 -11.17 7.42
N VAL A 403 -1.35 -11.46 8.49
CA VAL A 403 -0.78 -11.80 9.81
C VAL A 403 0.16 -13.01 9.69
N GLY A 404 -0.27 -14.07 9.00
CA GLY A 404 0.54 -15.26 8.77
C GLY A 404 1.86 -14.98 8.04
N GLN A 405 1.84 -14.08 7.05
CA GLN A 405 3.05 -13.64 6.34
C GLN A 405 3.99 -12.86 7.27
N GLN A 406 3.47 -11.88 8.01
CA GLN A 406 4.27 -11.05 8.91
C GLN A 406 4.88 -11.86 10.07
N VAL A 407 4.13 -12.80 10.63
CA VAL A 407 4.60 -13.72 11.68
C VAL A 407 5.75 -14.60 11.17
N ARG A 408 5.69 -15.03 9.90
CA ARG A 408 6.77 -15.80 9.28
C ARG A 408 8.06 -14.99 9.17
N TRP A 409 7.95 -13.73 8.73
CA TRP A 409 9.09 -12.81 8.65
C TRP A 409 9.67 -12.52 10.03
N ALA A 410 8.82 -12.24 11.01
CA ALA A 410 9.21 -12.03 12.39
C ALA A 410 10.00 -13.22 12.95
N ARG A 411 9.52 -14.44 12.72
CA ARG A 411 10.23 -15.67 13.12
C ARG A 411 11.59 -15.78 12.44
N GLY A 412 11.64 -15.64 11.12
CA GLY A 412 12.87 -15.81 10.36
C GLY A 412 13.95 -14.81 10.75
N MET A 413 13.58 -13.54 10.93
CA MET A 413 14.50 -12.51 11.39
C MET A 413 15.04 -12.79 12.80
N ALA A 414 14.19 -13.25 13.72
CA ALA A 414 14.62 -13.67 15.06
C ALA A 414 15.50 -14.93 15.02
N GLN A 415 15.24 -15.88 14.11
CA GLN A 415 16.10 -17.05 13.89
C GLN A 415 17.50 -16.62 13.40
N ILE A 416 17.59 -15.70 12.45
CA ILE A 416 18.88 -15.15 11.98
C ILE A 416 19.61 -14.46 13.15
N LEU A 417 18.93 -13.63 13.94
CA LEU A 417 19.51 -12.99 15.12
C LEU A 417 20.10 -14.02 16.09
N ARG A 418 19.38 -15.11 16.34
CA ARG A 418 19.77 -16.16 17.28
C ARG A 418 20.90 -17.04 16.75
N LEU A 419 20.82 -17.48 15.51
CA LEU A 419 21.75 -18.44 14.90
C LEU A 419 23.05 -17.77 14.46
N GLU A 420 22.93 -16.63 13.77
CA GLU A 420 24.06 -15.96 13.14
C GLU A 420 24.64 -14.85 14.02
N ASN A 421 23.81 -14.21 14.86
CA ASN A 421 24.15 -13.04 15.67
C ASN A 421 25.01 -12.02 14.89
N PRO A 422 24.39 -11.26 13.95
CA PRO A 422 25.11 -10.38 13.04
C PRO A 422 26.03 -9.37 13.75
N LEU A 423 25.65 -8.94 14.96
CA LEU A 423 26.37 -7.94 15.72
C LEU A 423 27.70 -8.47 16.29
N LEU A 424 27.68 -9.64 16.96
CA LEU A 424 28.80 -10.11 17.77
C LEU A 424 29.57 -11.30 17.17
N ASN A 425 29.00 -11.99 16.18
CA ASN A 425 29.64 -13.17 15.61
C ASN A 425 30.88 -12.76 14.79
N ARG A 426 32.06 -13.18 15.27
CA ARG A 426 33.36 -12.90 14.64
C ARG A 426 33.62 -13.72 13.38
N LYS A 427 32.88 -14.83 13.17
CA LYS A 427 33.01 -15.64 11.94
C LYS A 427 32.44 -14.93 10.73
N LEU A 428 31.45 -14.06 10.93
CA LEU A 428 30.89 -13.21 9.87
C LEU A 428 31.90 -12.11 9.55
N LYS A 429 32.44 -12.06 8.33
CA LYS A 429 33.40 -11.03 7.91
C LYS A 429 32.69 -9.75 7.44
N LEU A 430 31.78 -9.26 8.26
CA LEU A 430 31.01 -8.05 8.01
C LEU A 430 31.73 -6.83 8.58
N ASN A 431 31.65 -5.72 7.85
CA ASN A 431 32.08 -4.41 8.37
C ASN A 431 31.08 -3.91 9.44
N LEU A 432 31.48 -2.90 10.22
CA LEU A 432 30.64 -2.40 11.32
C LEU A 432 29.28 -1.88 10.84
N ALA A 433 29.22 -1.19 9.70
CA ALA A 433 27.97 -0.67 9.15
C ALA A 433 27.00 -1.78 8.76
N GLN A 434 27.50 -2.81 8.06
CA GLN A 434 26.73 -4.02 7.72
C GLN A 434 26.20 -4.72 8.98
N ARG A 435 27.03 -4.85 10.03
CA ARG A 435 26.59 -5.43 11.32
C ARG A 435 25.43 -4.66 11.92
N ILE A 436 25.50 -3.32 11.92
CA ILE A 436 24.43 -2.45 12.43
C ILE A 436 23.17 -2.58 11.58
N CYS A 437 23.28 -2.57 10.24
CA CYS A 437 22.14 -2.73 9.33
C CYS A 437 21.45 -4.10 9.50
N TYR A 438 22.21 -5.20 9.57
CA TYR A 438 21.65 -6.54 9.80
C TYR A 438 21.08 -6.68 11.21
N PHE A 439 21.71 -6.08 12.22
CA PHE A 439 21.15 -6.05 13.57
C PHE A 439 19.80 -5.31 13.57
N SER A 440 19.72 -4.14 12.92
CA SER A 440 18.46 -3.39 12.73
C SER A 440 17.37 -4.24 12.09
N ALA A 441 17.67 -4.89 10.96
CA ALA A 441 16.70 -5.73 10.26
C ALA A 441 16.23 -6.92 11.11
N THR A 442 17.16 -7.58 11.81
CA THR A 442 16.85 -8.78 12.59
C THR A 442 16.20 -8.49 13.95
N SER A 443 16.42 -7.30 14.51
CA SER A 443 15.78 -6.85 15.75
C SER A 443 14.46 -6.12 15.54
N HIS A 444 14.09 -5.75 14.30
CA HIS A 444 12.92 -4.90 14.03
C HIS A 444 11.58 -5.50 14.51
N PHE A 445 11.40 -6.81 14.37
CA PHE A 445 10.12 -7.48 14.67
C PHE A 445 9.83 -7.68 16.17
N PHE A 446 10.73 -7.24 17.06
CA PHE A 446 10.52 -7.29 18.50
C PHE A 446 9.60 -6.17 19.03
N PHE A 447 9.00 -5.37 18.14
CA PHE A 447 8.06 -4.31 18.48
C PHE A 447 6.82 -4.79 19.24
N GLY A 448 6.50 -6.10 19.19
CA GLY A 448 5.34 -6.64 19.91
C GLY A 448 5.39 -6.39 21.41
N PHE A 449 6.55 -6.61 22.04
CA PHE A 449 6.75 -6.37 23.47
C PHE A 449 6.52 -4.89 23.89
N PRO A 450 7.21 -3.89 23.32
CA PRO A 450 7.04 -2.50 23.72
C PRO A 450 5.63 -1.98 23.45
N ARG A 451 4.98 -2.38 22.33
CA ARG A 451 3.60 -1.95 22.05
C ARG A 451 2.61 -2.43 23.09
N LEU A 452 2.70 -3.70 23.48
CA LEU A 452 1.88 -4.23 24.55
C LEU A 452 2.19 -3.53 25.87
N MET A 453 3.46 -3.27 26.18
CA MET A 453 3.82 -2.60 27.43
C MET A 453 3.30 -1.16 27.50
N TYR A 454 3.34 -0.41 26.40
CA TYR A 454 2.78 0.95 26.35
C TYR A 454 1.26 0.99 26.54
N ALA A 455 0.54 -0.04 26.10
CA ALA A 455 -0.90 -0.16 26.36
C ALA A 455 -1.20 -0.63 27.79
N ILE A 456 -0.45 -1.60 28.31
CA ILE A 456 -0.69 -2.23 29.62
C ILE A 456 -0.29 -1.32 30.79
N ALA A 457 0.85 -0.62 30.70
CA ALA A 457 1.37 0.20 31.81
C ALA A 457 0.37 1.23 32.36
N PRO A 458 -0.27 2.11 31.55
CA PRO A 458 -1.26 3.05 32.06
C PRO A 458 -2.52 2.36 32.58
N THR A 459 -2.94 1.25 31.96
CA THR A 459 -4.10 0.46 32.40
C THR A 459 -3.88 -0.15 33.79
N LEU A 460 -2.69 -0.70 34.06
CA LEU A 460 -2.35 -1.25 35.37
C LEU A 460 -2.30 -0.18 36.47
N PHE A 461 -1.81 1.02 36.15
CA PHE A 461 -1.86 2.14 37.07
C PHE A 461 -3.32 2.51 37.42
N LEU A 462 -4.18 2.68 36.41
CA LEU A 462 -5.57 3.11 36.62
C LEU A 462 -6.40 2.07 37.39
N LEU A 463 -6.19 0.77 37.17
CA LEU A 463 -6.95 -0.29 37.83
C LEU A 463 -6.40 -0.67 39.21
N PHE A 464 -5.08 -0.74 39.36
CA PHE A 464 -4.43 -1.36 40.53
C PHE A 464 -3.48 -0.44 41.28
N GLY A 465 -3.27 0.79 40.79
CA GLY A 465 -2.28 1.71 41.37
C GLY A 465 -0.83 1.26 41.17
N ILE A 466 -0.56 0.31 40.27
CA ILE A 466 0.80 -0.15 39.95
C ILE A 466 1.52 0.96 39.22
N ASN A 467 2.52 1.57 39.88
CA ASN A 467 3.20 2.72 39.35
C ASN A 467 4.52 2.33 38.68
N SER A 468 4.57 2.44 37.35
CA SER A 468 5.76 2.10 36.55
C SER A 468 6.78 3.25 36.46
N VAL A 469 6.39 4.48 36.84
CA VAL A 469 7.22 5.69 36.71
C VAL A 469 7.13 6.50 38.00
N ASN A 470 8.26 6.61 38.71
CA ASN A 470 8.35 7.44 39.90
C ASN A 470 8.46 8.94 39.51
N GLY A 471 7.85 9.84 40.29
CA GLY A 471 7.94 11.29 40.11
C GLY A 471 6.67 12.00 39.62
N LEU A 472 6.74 13.34 39.52
CA LEU A 472 5.65 14.20 39.07
C LEU A 472 5.43 14.01 37.57
N GLY A 473 4.21 13.65 37.17
CA GLY A 473 3.91 13.33 35.78
C GLY A 473 4.20 14.48 34.81
N LEU A 474 3.96 15.73 35.20
CA LEU A 474 4.28 16.90 34.36
C LEU A 474 5.77 17.07 34.10
N GLU A 475 6.61 16.74 35.09
CA GLU A 475 8.07 16.78 34.91
C GLU A 475 8.49 15.73 33.88
N THR A 476 8.02 14.49 34.02
CA THR A 476 8.30 13.43 33.06
C THR A 476 7.86 13.80 31.65
N LEU A 477 6.70 14.44 31.50
CA LEU A 477 6.21 14.93 30.21
C LEU A 477 7.12 16.01 29.62
N ALA A 478 7.68 16.91 30.43
CA ALA A 478 8.60 17.96 29.99
C ALA A 478 9.95 17.41 29.49
N TYR A 479 10.34 16.19 29.86
CA TYR A 479 11.48 15.47 29.28
C TYR A 479 11.09 14.59 28.09
N ALA A 480 9.92 13.93 28.15
CA ALA A 480 9.47 12.99 27.12
C ALA A 480 9.00 13.69 25.83
N LEU A 481 8.23 14.78 25.92
CA LEU A 481 7.66 15.45 24.74
C LEU A 481 8.71 15.94 23.74
N PRO A 482 9.79 16.63 24.15
CA PRO A 482 10.83 17.05 23.22
C PRO A 482 11.46 15.88 22.46
N HIS A 483 11.72 14.77 23.15
CA HIS A 483 12.26 13.56 22.55
C HIS A 483 11.29 13.00 21.50
N ILE A 484 10.01 12.84 21.86
CA ILE A 484 8.99 12.30 20.94
C ILE A 484 8.83 13.22 19.73
N VAL A 485 8.62 14.52 19.94
CA VAL A 485 8.37 15.48 18.87
C VAL A 485 9.57 15.63 17.94
N LEU A 486 10.79 15.79 18.47
CA LEU A 486 11.99 15.88 17.64
C LEU A 486 12.25 14.59 16.86
N SER A 487 11.94 13.42 17.45
CA SER A 487 12.08 12.16 16.73
C SER A 487 11.14 12.07 15.53
N MET A 488 9.89 12.54 15.69
CA MET A 488 8.90 12.62 14.61
C MET A 488 9.33 13.64 13.55
N GLN A 489 9.79 14.82 13.97
CA GLN A 489 10.26 15.88 13.07
C GLN A 489 11.47 15.42 12.24
N THR A 490 12.44 14.76 12.86
CA THR A 490 13.62 14.21 12.17
C THR A 490 13.20 13.18 11.13
N ASN A 491 12.33 12.24 11.50
CA ASN A 491 11.85 11.20 10.59
C ASN A 491 11.00 11.77 9.44
N HIS A 492 10.33 12.91 9.64
CA HIS A 492 9.49 13.53 8.61
C HIS A 492 10.26 13.83 7.32
N ILE A 493 11.52 14.30 7.39
CA ILE A 493 12.32 14.62 6.19
C ILE A 493 12.42 13.40 5.27
N ALA A 494 12.79 12.24 5.82
CA ALA A 494 12.99 11.02 5.05
C ALA A 494 11.67 10.28 4.75
N TYR A 495 10.66 10.36 5.63
CA TYR A 495 9.50 9.46 5.61
C TYR A 495 8.19 10.08 5.11
N LYS A 496 8.09 11.41 4.95
CA LYS A 496 6.83 12.13 4.71
C LYS A 496 5.94 11.59 3.58
N HIS A 497 6.50 10.95 2.56
CA HIS A 497 5.72 10.41 1.43
C HIS A 497 5.41 8.91 1.53
N VAL A 498 6.04 8.20 2.48
CA VAL A 498 6.03 6.72 2.51
C VAL A 498 5.56 6.16 3.85
N ARG A 499 5.39 7.02 4.86
CA ARG A 499 4.90 6.62 6.18
C ARG A 499 4.20 7.79 6.84
N PHE A 500 2.91 7.61 7.09
CA PHE A 500 2.10 8.59 7.78
C PHE A 500 2.17 8.39 9.29
N SER A 501 2.12 9.50 10.04
CA SER A 501 2.22 9.49 11.50
C SER A 501 1.12 8.62 12.12
N PHE A 502 1.48 7.86 13.16
CA PHE A 502 0.58 6.96 13.92
C PHE A 502 0.04 5.73 13.18
N TRP A 503 0.17 5.66 11.86
CA TRP A 503 -0.26 4.49 11.08
C TRP A 503 0.59 3.26 11.38
N ASN A 504 1.90 3.43 11.59
CA ASN A 504 2.78 2.33 11.98
C ASN A 504 2.38 1.70 13.31
N GLU A 505 1.94 2.51 14.26
CA GLU A 505 1.43 2.05 15.55
C GLU A 505 0.23 1.11 15.34
N ILE A 506 -0.66 1.41 14.38
CA ILE A 506 -1.81 0.57 14.03
C ILE A 506 -1.35 -0.78 13.48
N TYR A 507 -0.42 -0.78 12.50
CA TYR A 507 0.15 -2.01 11.96
C TYR A 507 0.83 -2.85 13.05
N GLU A 508 1.62 -2.22 13.92
CA GLU A 508 2.34 -2.92 14.99
C GLU A 508 1.41 -3.41 16.10
N PHE A 509 0.36 -2.68 16.47
CA PHE A 509 -0.64 -3.16 17.43
C PHE A 509 -1.38 -4.38 16.90
N ALA A 510 -1.81 -4.36 15.64
CA ALA A 510 -2.49 -5.48 14.99
C ALA A 510 -1.66 -6.78 14.99
N LEU A 511 -0.32 -6.65 14.99
CA LEU A 511 0.61 -7.78 14.97
C LEU A 511 1.25 -8.06 16.35
N SER A 512 0.99 -7.23 17.35
CA SER A 512 1.82 -7.16 18.57
C SER A 512 1.88 -8.46 19.36
N PHE A 513 0.75 -9.14 19.56
CA PHE A 513 0.70 -10.42 20.27
C PHE A 513 1.38 -11.54 19.48
N GLN A 514 1.06 -11.67 18.19
CA GLN A 514 1.55 -12.77 17.36
C GLN A 514 3.05 -12.63 17.10
N ALA A 515 3.51 -11.44 16.69
CA ALA A 515 4.91 -11.15 16.46
C ALA A 515 5.71 -11.22 17.78
N GLY A 516 5.18 -10.67 18.88
CA GLY A 516 5.84 -10.70 20.18
C GLY A 516 6.09 -12.12 20.70
N LEU A 517 5.08 -13.00 20.64
CA LEU A 517 5.22 -14.39 21.07
C LEU A 517 6.20 -15.18 20.18
N VAL A 518 6.08 -15.04 18.86
CA VAL A 518 6.88 -15.84 17.93
C VAL A 518 8.35 -15.42 17.91
N THR A 519 8.64 -14.12 18.00
CA THR A 519 10.03 -13.64 18.12
C THR A 519 10.67 -14.07 19.43
N MET A 520 9.93 -14.02 20.56
CA MET A 520 10.41 -14.51 21.84
C MET A 520 10.72 -16.02 21.81
N PHE A 521 9.81 -16.85 21.27
CA PHE A 521 10.05 -18.29 21.16
C PHE A 521 11.22 -18.63 20.22
N ALA A 522 11.36 -17.92 19.10
CA ALA A 522 12.46 -18.12 18.16
C ALA A 522 13.83 -17.82 18.78
N LEU A 523 13.92 -16.84 19.71
CA LEU A 523 15.15 -16.58 20.46
C LEU A 523 15.50 -17.72 21.43
N ILE A 524 14.50 -18.29 22.11
CA ILE A 524 14.70 -19.37 23.08
C ILE A 524 15.07 -20.65 22.34
N ASN A 525 14.25 -21.05 21.36
CA ASN A 525 14.49 -22.22 20.52
C ASN A 525 14.03 -21.92 19.08
N PRO A 526 14.98 -21.75 18.14
CA PRO A 526 14.67 -21.38 16.76
C PRO A 526 13.90 -22.46 15.99
N LYS A 527 13.84 -23.70 16.50
CA LYS A 527 13.10 -24.81 15.88
C LYS A 527 11.64 -24.90 16.32
N LEU A 528 11.20 -24.13 17.32
CA LEU A 528 9.81 -24.17 17.81
C LEU A 528 8.86 -23.41 16.87
N GLY A 529 7.75 -24.07 16.53
CA GLY A 529 6.68 -23.56 15.68
C GLY A 529 6.69 -24.14 14.27
N SER A 530 5.55 -24.64 13.82
CA SER A 530 5.35 -25.11 12.44
C SER A 530 4.95 -23.96 11.52
N PHE A 531 4.96 -24.22 10.21
CA PHE A 531 4.47 -23.30 9.20
C PHE A 531 3.51 -24.06 8.29
N ASN A 532 2.33 -23.49 8.05
CA ASN A 532 1.45 -23.92 6.98
C ASN A 532 1.49 -22.87 5.87
N VAL A 533 1.58 -23.35 4.62
CA VAL A 533 1.54 -22.48 3.43
C VAL A 533 0.25 -21.68 3.47
N THR A 534 0.38 -20.37 3.30
CA THR A 534 -0.75 -19.44 3.33
C THR A 534 -1.50 -19.56 2.01
N ASP A 535 -2.81 -19.80 2.05
CA ASP A 535 -3.63 -19.89 0.84
C ASP A 535 -3.67 -18.53 0.14
N LYS A 536 -3.18 -18.48 -1.11
CA LYS A 536 -3.31 -17.32 -2.00
C LYS A 536 -4.60 -17.46 -2.83
N GLY A 537 -5.34 -16.35 -3.01
CA GLY A 537 -6.52 -16.30 -3.89
C GLY A 537 -7.89 -16.54 -3.24
N LEU A 538 -8.03 -16.39 -1.92
CA LEU A 538 -9.33 -16.51 -1.24
C LEU A 538 -10.09 -15.18 -1.23
N VAL A 539 -11.07 -15.04 -2.12
CA VAL A 539 -11.92 -13.84 -2.20
C VAL A 539 -12.81 -13.69 -0.96
N VAL A 540 -12.80 -12.48 -0.38
CA VAL A 540 -13.71 -12.09 0.71
C VAL A 540 -15.07 -11.71 0.11
N THR A 541 -16.06 -12.59 0.22
CA THR A 541 -17.41 -12.38 -0.34
C THR A 541 -18.37 -11.70 0.63
N LYS A 542 -18.13 -11.80 1.95
CA LYS A 542 -18.98 -11.25 3.00
C LYS A 542 -18.16 -10.53 4.05
N ARG A 543 -18.80 -9.58 4.75
CA ARG A 543 -18.21 -8.94 5.94
C ARG A 543 -18.03 -9.97 7.04
N SER A 544 -16.82 -10.06 7.58
CA SER A 544 -16.52 -10.90 8.74
C SER A 544 -15.42 -10.28 9.58
N PHE A 545 -15.48 -10.47 10.89
CA PHE A 545 -14.41 -10.07 11.79
C PHE A 545 -13.51 -11.27 12.08
N ASP A 546 -12.20 -11.13 11.85
CA ASP A 546 -11.23 -12.16 12.23
C ASP A 546 -10.93 -12.11 13.74
N PHE A 547 -11.83 -12.73 14.50
CA PHE A 547 -11.74 -12.78 15.95
C PHE A 547 -10.57 -13.63 16.45
N GLU A 548 -10.20 -14.69 15.71
CA GLU A 548 -9.12 -15.59 16.11
C GLU A 548 -7.78 -14.87 16.16
N SER A 549 -7.49 -14.08 15.12
CA SER A 549 -6.26 -13.28 15.08
C SER A 549 -6.26 -12.16 16.12
N MET A 550 -7.41 -11.51 16.38
CA MET A 550 -7.47 -10.28 17.20
C MET A 550 -7.89 -10.48 18.67
N ARG A 551 -8.24 -11.70 19.09
CA ARG A 551 -8.85 -11.98 20.42
C ARG A 551 -8.11 -11.29 21.59
N LEU A 552 -6.79 -11.44 21.67
CA LEU A 552 -6.01 -10.88 22.77
C LEU A 552 -5.95 -9.35 22.75
N LEU A 553 -5.90 -8.76 21.55
CA LEU A 553 -5.90 -7.31 21.36
C LEU A 553 -7.26 -6.70 21.72
N VAL A 554 -8.36 -7.39 21.38
CA VAL A 554 -9.72 -7.01 21.79
C VAL A 554 -9.85 -7.01 23.31
N ILE A 555 -9.39 -8.07 23.98
CA ILE A 555 -9.42 -8.15 25.46
C ILE A 555 -8.63 -7.00 26.07
N LEU A 556 -7.41 -6.73 25.57
CA LEU A 556 -6.60 -5.61 26.04
C LEU A 556 -7.31 -4.27 25.85
N GLY A 557 -7.92 -4.03 24.69
CA GLY A 557 -8.68 -2.82 24.40
C GLY A 557 -9.88 -2.62 25.33
N VAL A 558 -10.62 -3.69 25.64
CA VAL A 558 -11.75 -3.66 26.59
C VAL A 558 -11.27 -3.35 28.01
N VAL A 559 -10.21 -4.01 28.47
CA VAL A 559 -9.65 -3.78 29.82
C VAL A 559 -9.10 -2.36 29.95
N ALA A 560 -8.40 -1.86 28.91
CA ALA A 560 -7.93 -0.48 28.85
C ALA A 560 -9.12 0.51 28.89
N GLY A 561 -10.17 0.26 28.10
CA GLY A 561 -11.40 1.07 28.11
C GLY A 561 -12.09 1.08 29.47
N ALA A 562 -12.21 -0.07 30.13
CA ALA A 562 -12.78 -0.17 31.47
C ALA A 562 -11.95 0.59 32.52
N SER A 563 -10.62 0.64 32.36
CA SER A 563 -9.74 1.35 33.30
C SER A 563 -9.96 2.86 33.36
N LEU A 564 -10.46 3.48 32.29
CA LEU A 564 -10.84 4.90 32.28
C LEU A 564 -12.00 5.21 33.24
N LEU A 565 -12.86 4.23 33.54
CA LEU A 565 -13.95 4.40 34.50
C LEU A 565 -13.43 4.60 35.94
N ALA A 566 -12.18 4.22 36.23
CA ALA A 566 -11.54 4.45 37.52
C ALA A 566 -11.09 5.91 37.72
N VAL A 567 -10.95 6.70 36.65
CA VAL A 567 -10.39 8.07 36.71
C VAL A 567 -11.18 8.98 37.66
N PRO A 568 -12.52 9.09 37.60
CA PRO A 568 -13.27 9.95 38.53
C PRO A 568 -13.07 9.55 39.99
N PHE A 569 -13.01 8.24 40.28
CA PHE A 569 -12.77 7.74 41.64
C PHE A 569 -11.38 8.13 42.15
N TRP A 570 -10.34 8.00 41.32
CA TRP A 570 -8.99 8.46 41.66
C TRP A 570 -8.92 9.95 41.96
N LEU A 571 -9.59 10.79 41.16
CA LEU A 571 -9.60 12.24 41.33
C LEU A 571 -10.31 12.68 42.64
N ILE A 572 -11.33 11.92 43.06
CA ILE A 572 -12.09 12.21 44.29
C ILE A 572 -11.37 11.65 45.52
N LEU A 573 -10.94 10.39 45.47
CA LEU A 573 -10.43 9.65 46.63
C LEU A 573 -8.93 9.85 46.87
N SER A 574 -8.17 10.29 45.86
CA SER A 574 -6.71 10.44 45.94
C SER A 574 -6.24 11.66 45.14
N PRO A 575 -6.66 12.89 45.53
CA PRO A 575 -6.34 14.12 44.81
C PRO A 575 -4.83 14.37 44.68
N GLN A 576 -4.01 13.83 45.60
CA GLN A 576 -2.55 13.88 45.53
C GLN A 576 -1.97 13.22 44.26
N ASN A 577 -2.67 12.24 43.68
CA ASN A 577 -2.22 11.50 42.49
C ASN A 577 -2.76 12.08 41.18
N THR A 578 -3.45 13.23 41.22
CA THR A 578 -4.14 13.82 40.05
C THR A 578 -3.28 13.88 38.80
N GLN A 579 -2.02 14.33 38.91
CA GLN A 579 -1.14 14.44 37.74
C GLN A 579 -0.85 13.09 37.09
N ALA A 580 -0.53 12.07 37.89
CA ALA A 580 -0.25 10.73 37.39
C ALA A 580 -1.50 10.08 36.78
N VAL A 581 -2.66 10.26 37.40
CA VAL A 581 -3.95 9.76 36.90
C VAL A 581 -4.28 10.38 35.56
N LEU A 582 -4.19 11.71 35.42
CA LEU A 582 -4.51 12.39 34.17
C LEU A 582 -3.57 11.99 33.03
N ILE A 583 -2.26 11.86 33.30
CA ILE A 583 -1.30 11.45 32.27
C ILE A 583 -1.54 10.01 31.83
N ASN A 584 -1.74 9.08 32.76
CA ASN A 584 -2.06 7.69 32.40
C ASN A 584 -3.41 7.60 31.68
N ALA A 585 -4.41 8.42 32.05
CA ALA A 585 -5.68 8.49 31.34
C ALA A 585 -5.52 8.98 29.89
N ILE A 586 -4.69 10.01 29.66
CA ILE A 586 -4.38 10.52 28.31
C ILE A 586 -3.72 9.42 27.47
N TRP A 587 -2.69 8.75 28.00
CA TRP A 587 -2.01 7.65 27.29
C TRP A 587 -2.95 6.47 27.03
N CYS A 588 -3.77 6.10 28.01
CA CYS A 588 -4.74 5.02 27.87
C CYS A 588 -5.78 5.36 26.79
N ALA A 589 -6.33 6.57 26.79
CA ALA A 589 -7.28 7.03 25.77
C ALA A 589 -6.64 7.04 24.37
N PHE A 590 -5.40 7.54 24.27
CA PHE A 590 -4.65 7.53 23.02
C PHE A 590 -4.41 6.11 22.49
N ASN A 591 -3.98 5.18 23.35
CA ASN A 591 -3.77 3.80 22.98
C ASN A 591 -5.07 3.10 22.55
N ILE A 592 -6.21 3.39 23.19
CA ILE A 592 -7.51 2.83 22.80
C ILE A 592 -7.87 3.22 21.37
N VAL A 593 -7.64 4.47 20.97
CA VAL A 593 -7.90 4.90 19.57
C VAL A 593 -7.08 4.06 18.59
N LEU A 594 -5.81 3.82 18.88
CA LEU A 594 -4.93 3.03 18.03
C LEU A 594 -5.31 1.54 18.02
N VAL A 595 -5.62 0.97 19.19
CA VAL A 595 -6.04 -0.43 19.35
C VAL A 595 -7.37 -0.68 18.63
N VAL A 596 -8.34 0.24 18.74
CA VAL A 596 -9.61 0.14 18.01
C VAL A 596 -9.36 0.20 16.50
N ALA A 597 -8.53 1.12 16.01
CA ALA A 597 -8.17 1.18 14.60
C ALA A 597 -7.46 -0.10 14.11
N ALA A 598 -6.58 -0.68 14.93
CA ALA A 598 -5.91 -1.94 14.64
C ALA A 598 -6.90 -3.11 14.57
N CYS A 599 -7.85 -3.20 15.51
CA CYS A 599 -8.92 -4.19 15.47
C CYS A 599 -9.81 -4.02 14.22
N LEU A 600 -10.13 -2.78 13.83
CA LEU A 600 -10.93 -2.51 12.62
C LEU A 600 -10.22 -2.97 11.33
N ALA A 601 -8.88 -3.06 11.31
CA ALA A 601 -8.16 -3.63 10.18
C ALA A 601 -8.46 -5.13 9.98
N ALA A 602 -8.95 -5.83 11.02
CA ALA A 602 -9.41 -7.21 10.94
C ALA A 602 -10.90 -7.35 10.58
N PHE A 603 -11.60 -6.22 10.35
CA PHE A 603 -13.00 -6.21 9.91
C PHE A 603 -13.07 -6.24 8.38
N GLU A 604 -13.13 -7.46 7.85
CA GLU A 604 -13.02 -7.73 6.42
C GLU A 604 -14.15 -7.07 5.61
N GLN A 605 -13.77 -6.28 4.61
CA GLN A 605 -14.73 -5.69 3.67
C GLN A 605 -14.91 -6.59 2.44
N PRO A 606 -16.15 -6.74 1.94
CA PRO A 606 -16.43 -7.59 0.80
C PRO A 606 -15.80 -7.00 -0.45
N GLN A 607 -15.15 -7.85 -1.24
CA GLN A 607 -14.62 -7.47 -2.54
C GLN A 607 -15.74 -7.56 -3.58
N LEU A 608 -16.31 -6.40 -3.93
CA LEU A 608 -17.44 -6.33 -4.87
C LEU A 608 -17.04 -6.57 -6.33
N ARG A 609 -15.76 -6.36 -6.67
CA ARG A 609 -15.26 -6.46 -8.05
C ARG A 609 -14.52 -7.78 -8.27
N ARG A 610 -14.75 -8.40 -9.43
CA ARG A 610 -14.09 -9.66 -9.83
C ARG A 610 -12.59 -9.52 -10.09
N ALA A 611 -12.14 -8.33 -10.49
CA ALA A 611 -10.73 -8.01 -10.72
C ALA A 611 -10.38 -6.63 -10.17
N HIS A 612 -9.12 -6.44 -9.80
CA HIS A 612 -8.59 -5.15 -9.34
C HIS A 612 -8.45 -4.19 -10.51
N ARG A 613 -8.95 -2.95 -10.33
CA ARG A 613 -8.78 -1.88 -11.31
C ARG A 613 -7.53 -1.08 -11.00
N LEU A 614 -6.63 -1.03 -11.96
CA LEU A 614 -5.42 -0.23 -11.94
C LEU A 614 -5.76 1.19 -12.39
N PRO A 615 -5.30 2.23 -11.70
CA PRO A 615 -5.43 3.61 -12.16
C PRO A 615 -4.41 3.86 -13.28
N ARG A 616 -4.53 3.18 -14.43
CA ARG A 616 -3.65 3.38 -15.59
C ARG A 616 -4.29 4.29 -16.62
N GLU A 617 -3.48 5.20 -17.15
CA GLU A 617 -3.77 6.10 -18.26
C GLU A 617 -3.05 5.60 -19.50
N ILE A 618 -3.73 4.74 -20.27
CA ILE A 618 -3.24 4.20 -21.54
C ILE A 618 -4.18 4.59 -22.67
N THR A 619 -3.66 4.61 -23.89
CA THR A 619 -4.48 4.92 -25.07
C THR A 619 -5.52 3.83 -25.27
N ALA A 620 -6.77 4.26 -25.39
CA ALA A 620 -7.92 3.42 -25.67
C ALA A 620 -8.61 3.91 -26.94
N ILE A 621 -8.81 3.01 -27.90
CA ILE A 621 -9.55 3.29 -29.12
C ILE A 621 -10.84 2.45 -29.10
N VAL A 622 -11.98 3.14 -29.06
CA VAL A 622 -13.29 2.52 -29.09
C VAL A 622 -13.74 2.44 -30.54
N HIS A 623 -13.82 1.22 -31.06
CA HIS A 623 -14.22 0.91 -32.43
C HIS A 623 -15.69 0.47 -32.47
N THR A 624 -16.45 1.04 -33.40
CA THR A 624 -17.77 0.56 -33.84
C THR A 624 -17.70 0.17 -35.33
N ASP A 625 -18.79 -0.36 -35.87
CA ASP A 625 -18.81 -0.84 -37.27
C ASP A 625 -18.42 0.24 -38.30
N ASN A 626 -18.65 1.53 -38.00
CA ASN A 626 -18.41 2.64 -38.93
C ASN A 626 -17.47 3.75 -38.39
N GLU A 627 -17.25 3.84 -37.07
CA GLU A 627 -16.55 4.98 -36.46
C GLU A 627 -15.60 4.51 -35.33
N SER A 628 -14.52 5.27 -35.11
CA SER A 628 -13.55 5.01 -34.04
C SER A 628 -13.26 6.29 -33.25
N TRP A 629 -13.24 6.18 -31.93
CA TRP A 629 -12.90 7.30 -31.04
C TRP A 629 -11.70 6.96 -30.19
N ALA A 630 -10.70 7.81 -30.23
CA ALA A 630 -9.55 7.73 -29.35
C ALA A 630 -9.84 8.44 -28.03
N GLY A 631 -9.32 7.87 -26.94
CA GLY A 631 -9.29 8.49 -25.63
C GLY A 631 -8.27 7.80 -24.74
N GLN A 632 -8.44 7.96 -23.44
CA GLN A 632 -7.53 7.41 -22.44
C GLN A 632 -8.29 6.67 -21.36
N THR A 633 -7.74 5.56 -20.88
CA THR A 633 -8.28 4.92 -19.69
C THR A 633 -8.06 5.82 -18.47
N VAL A 634 -9.03 5.90 -17.56
CA VAL A 634 -8.86 6.45 -16.20
C VAL A 634 -8.49 5.33 -15.23
N ASN A 635 -9.11 4.16 -15.43
CA ASN A 635 -8.72 2.92 -14.76
C ASN A 635 -9.10 1.71 -15.61
N ILE A 636 -8.42 0.60 -15.39
CA ILE A 636 -8.62 -0.63 -16.17
C ILE A 636 -8.33 -1.88 -15.32
N SER A 637 -9.09 -2.94 -15.54
CA SER A 637 -8.86 -4.29 -15.00
C SER A 637 -8.92 -5.33 -16.09
N GLU A 638 -8.68 -6.59 -15.73
CA GLU A 638 -8.86 -7.75 -16.61
C GLU A 638 -10.31 -7.98 -17.07
N THR A 639 -11.28 -7.30 -16.45
CA THR A 639 -12.72 -7.50 -16.71
C THR A 639 -13.40 -6.29 -17.32
N GLY A 640 -12.75 -5.12 -17.35
CA GLY A 640 -13.38 -3.90 -17.87
C GLY A 640 -12.52 -2.66 -17.69
N ALA A 641 -12.97 -1.55 -18.26
CA ALA A 641 -12.25 -0.28 -18.24
C ALA A 641 -13.18 0.90 -17.93
N LEU A 642 -12.59 1.99 -17.48
CA LEU A 642 -13.20 3.32 -17.47
C LEU A 642 -12.39 4.17 -18.45
N VAL A 643 -13.01 4.66 -19.52
CA VAL A 643 -12.37 5.38 -20.61
C VAL A 643 -12.90 6.80 -20.68
N LEU A 644 -12.02 7.79 -20.71
CA LEU A 644 -12.33 9.18 -20.97
C LEU A 644 -12.15 9.45 -22.47
N LEU A 645 -13.20 9.94 -23.12
CA LEU A 645 -13.18 10.42 -24.50
C LEU A 645 -13.32 11.94 -24.52
N ASP A 646 -12.62 12.60 -25.44
CA ASP A 646 -12.69 14.07 -25.66
C ASP A 646 -13.87 14.51 -26.53
N VAL A 647 -14.84 13.62 -26.71
CA VAL A 647 -16.06 13.84 -27.49
C VAL A 647 -17.25 13.24 -26.76
N TRP A 648 -18.47 13.67 -27.13
CA TRP A 648 -19.73 13.01 -26.78
C TRP A 648 -20.27 12.21 -27.98
N PRO A 649 -19.70 11.02 -28.26
CA PRO A 649 -20.08 10.22 -29.40
C PRO A 649 -21.38 9.43 -29.16
N ASN A 650 -22.12 9.22 -30.24
CA ASN A 650 -23.27 8.33 -30.25
C ASN A 650 -22.79 6.88 -30.44
N ILE A 651 -22.39 6.22 -29.36
CA ILE A 651 -21.79 4.88 -29.41
C ILE A 651 -22.84 3.79 -29.17
N ALA A 652 -22.75 2.70 -29.94
CA ALA A 652 -23.53 1.49 -29.70
C ALA A 652 -23.13 0.79 -28.39
N ASP A 653 -24.05 0.02 -27.80
CA ASP A 653 -23.77 -0.75 -26.57
C ASP A 653 -22.61 -1.74 -26.73
N ARG A 654 -22.45 -2.32 -27.92
CA ARG A 654 -21.38 -3.26 -28.24
C ARG A 654 -20.29 -2.54 -29.01
N VAL A 655 -19.07 -2.65 -28.52
CA VAL A 655 -17.89 -2.02 -29.10
C VAL A 655 -16.72 -2.99 -29.10
N ARG A 656 -15.75 -2.73 -29.98
CA ARG A 656 -14.42 -3.32 -29.88
C ARG A 656 -13.48 -2.29 -29.26
N LEU A 657 -12.87 -2.64 -28.14
CA LEU A 657 -11.93 -1.77 -27.45
C LEU A 657 -10.51 -2.22 -27.79
N GLU A 658 -9.73 -1.34 -28.41
CA GLU A 658 -8.30 -1.52 -28.60
C GLU A 658 -7.55 -0.75 -27.51
N LEU A 659 -6.72 -1.46 -26.75
CA LEU A 659 -5.89 -0.90 -25.68
C LEU A 659 -4.43 -0.98 -26.12
N ILE A 660 -3.69 0.10 -25.95
CA ILE A 660 -2.29 0.21 -26.39
C ILE A 660 -1.42 0.52 -25.17
N GLY A 661 -0.49 -0.39 -24.86
CA GLY A 661 0.49 -0.25 -23.78
C GLY A 661 1.65 0.69 -24.13
N ASP A 662 2.50 0.97 -23.14
CA ASP A 662 3.49 2.05 -23.20
C ASP A 662 4.60 1.80 -24.24
N TYR A 663 4.93 0.54 -24.54
CA TYR A 663 5.88 0.17 -25.60
C TYR A 663 5.19 -0.54 -26.78
N GLY A 664 3.89 -0.30 -26.94
CA GLY A 664 3.13 -0.67 -28.13
C GLY A 664 2.50 -2.07 -28.11
N ALA A 665 2.47 -2.78 -26.98
CA ALA A 665 1.65 -3.98 -26.86
C ALA A 665 0.17 -3.62 -27.05
N ARG A 666 -0.62 -4.49 -27.68
CA ARG A 666 -2.02 -4.21 -27.99
C ARG A 666 -2.92 -5.33 -27.54
N ALA A 667 -4.10 -4.97 -27.01
CA ALA A 667 -5.17 -5.92 -26.72
C ALA A 667 -6.46 -5.42 -27.37
N LEU A 668 -7.05 -6.23 -28.25
CA LEU A 668 -8.33 -5.94 -28.90
C LEU A 668 -9.43 -6.80 -28.28
N LEU A 669 -10.39 -6.17 -27.62
CA LEU A 669 -11.39 -6.83 -26.79
C LEU A 669 -12.81 -6.52 -27.28
N ASP A 670 -13.68 -7.52 -27.28
CA ASP A 670 -15.11 -7.29 -27.41
C ASP A 670 -15.66 -6.81 -26.07
N ALA A 671 -16.44 -5.73 -26.09
CA ALA A 671 -16.85 -5.07 -24.87
C ALA A 671 -18.25 -4.46 -24.96
N HIS A 672 -18.88 -4.30 -23.80
CA HIS A 672 -20.16 -3.64 -23.61
C HIS A 672 -20.00 -2.33 -22.85
N ILE A 673 -20.67 -1.27 -23.32
CA ILE A 673 -20.78 -0.01 -22.57
C ILE A 673 -21.86 -0.18 -21.51
N LEU A 674 -21.47 -0.03 -20.24
CA LEU A 674 -22.38 -0.06 -19.10
C LEU A 674 -22.94 1.32 -18.76
N ARG A 675 -22.11 2.36 -18.89
CA ARG A 675 -22.43 3.74 -18.49
C ARG A 675 -21.64 4.73 -19.32
N ALA A 676 -22.26 5.85 -19.68
CA ALA A 676 -21.64 7.03 -20.25
C ALA A 676 -22.03 8.22 -19.39
N THR A 677 -21.06 8.98 -18.89
CA THR A 677 -21.31 10.13 -18.03
C THR A 677 -20.59 11.35 -18.58
N ALA A 678 -21.31 12.44 -18.80
CA ALA A 678 -20.70 13.70 -19.22
C ALA A 678 -19.91 14.25 -18.03
N THR A 679 -18.62 14.49 -18.23
CA THR A 679 -17.77 15.13 -17.21
C THR A 679 -17.81 16.65 -17.39
N ASP A 680 -17.76 17.09 -18.64
CA ASP A 680 -17.97 18.47 -19.09
C ASP A 680 -18.76 18.46 -20.42
N LYS A 681 -19.07 19.64 -20.99
CA LYS A 681 -19.80 19.76 -22.27
C LYS A 681 -19.14 19.03 -23.45
N LEU A 682 -17.85 18.69 -23.35
CA LEU A 682 -17.06 18.09 -24.43
C LEU A 682 -16.47 16.72 -24.10
N GLN A 683 -16.49 16.28 -22.83
CA GLN A 683 -15.80 15.06 -22.40
C GLN A 683 -16.77 14.01 -21.84
N THR A 684 -16.55 12.76 -22.22
CA THR A 684 -17.40 11.62 -21.85
C THR A 684 -16.61 10.55 -21.14
N LEU A 685 -17.14 10.09 -20.01
CA LEU A 685 -16.59 8.98 -19.25
C LEU A 685 -17.40 7.71 -19.51
N LEU A 686 -16.79 6.74 -20.19
CA LEU A 686 -17.38 5.45 -20.55
C LEU A 686 -16.94 4.36 -19.58
N SER A 687 -17.89 3.73 -18.91
CA SER A 687 -17.67 2.50 -18.14
C SER A 687 -17.94 1.30 -19.05
N ILE A 688 -16.93 0.47 -19.25
CA ILE A 688 -16.91 -0.63 -20.21
C ILE A 688 -16.68 -1.96 -19.47
N ASP A 689 -17.40 -3.00 -19.87
CA ASP A 689 -17.27 -4.38 -19.39
C ASP A 689 -16.81 -5.28 -20.54
N PHE A 690 -15.84 -6.17 -20.31
CA PHE A 690 -15.32 -7.06 -21.35
C PHE A 690 -16.17 -8.32 -21.45
N VAL A 691 -16.47 -8.76 -22.68
CA VAL A 691 -17.42 -9.83 -22.94
C VAL A 691 -16.73 -10.97 -23.67
N ASN A 692 -16.88 -12.20 -23.17
CA ASN A 692 -16.36 -13.42 -23.79
C ASN A 692 -14.88 -13.34 -24.19
N VAL A 693 -14.04 -12.81 -23.30
CA VAL A 693 -12.60 -12.64 -23.55
C VAL A 693 -11.96 -14.01 -23.80
N SER A 694 -11.38 -14.19 -24.99
CA SER A 694 -10.64 -15.39 -25.36
C SER A 694 -9.30 -15.48 -24.60
N ARG A 695 -8.69 -16.67 -24.57
CA ARG A 695 -7.39 -16.88 -23.92
C ARG A 695 -6.29 -15.96 -24.46
N THR A 696 -6.18 -15.83 -25.77
CA THR A 696 -5.20 -14.95 -26.42
C THR A 696 -5.43 -13.49 -26.06
N GLN A 697 -6.69 -13.03 -26.09
CA GLN A 697 -7.04 -11.67 -25.69
C GLN A 697 -6.71 -11.39 -24.23
N LEU A 698 -6.89 -12.37 -23.33
CA LEU A 698 -6.51 -12.24 -21.93
C LEU A 698 -4.99 -12.16 -21.76
N ASP A 699 -4.23 -12.98 -22.48
CA ASP A 699 -2.76 -12.95 -22.46
C ASP A 699 -2.23 -11.59 -22.96
N ASP A 700 -2.79 -11.08 -24.08
CA ASP A 700 -2.47 -9.75 -24.61
C ASP A 700 -2.82 -8.65 -23.61
N LEU A 701 -3.99 -8.75 -22.97
CA LEU A 701 -4.42 -7.80 -21.95
C LEU A 701 -3.49 -7.82 -20.73
N VAL A 702 -3.02 -8.99 -20.29
CA VAL A 702 -2.04 -9.11 -19.20
C VAL A 702 -0.73 -8.41 -19.54
N LEU A 703 -0.24 -8.59 -20.77
CA LEU A 703 0.97 -7.90 -21.23
C LEU A 703 0.77 -6.38 -21.23
N VAL A 704 -0.34 -5.90 -21.81
CA VAL A 704 -0.68 -4.47 -21.83
C VAL A 704 -0.77 -3.93 -20.40
N LEU A 705 -1.45 -4.62 -19.49
CA LEU A 705 -1.73 -4.13 -18.13
C LEU A 705 -0.50 -4.13 -17.22
N TYR A 706 0.31 -5.19 -17.25
CA TYR A 706 1.30 -5.47 -16.20
C TYR A 706 2.75 -5.45 -16.67
N SER A 707 3.04 -5.78 -17.93
CA SER A 707 4.43 -5.88 -18.40
C SER A 707 4.85 -4.69 -19.26
N ASP A 708 3.96 -4.22 -20.14
CA ASP A 708 4.16 -3.08 -21.04
C ASP A 708 3.93 -1.74 -20.33
N VAL A 709 4.75 -1.53 -19.29
CA VAL A 709 4.66 -0.42 -18.34
C VAL A 709 6.00 0.28 -18.27
N GLN A 710 6.00 1.58 -18.56
CA GLN A 710 7.17 2.43 -18.42
C GLN A 710 7.43 2.77 -16.95
N GLN A 711 6.36 3.14 -16.22
CA GLN A 711 6.44 3.55 -14.83
C GLN A 711 5.16 3.20 -14.06
N TRP A 712 5.32 2.67 -12.85
CA TRP A 712 4.20 2.44 -11.92
C TRP A 712 3.89 3.67 -11.06
N TYR A 713 2.60 3.91 -10.82
CA TYR A 713 2.07 5.10 -10.11
C TYR A 713 2.62 5.30 -8.68
N SER A 714 2.97 4.23 -7.97
CA SER A 714 3.51 4.30 -6.62
C SER A 714 4.95 4.84 -6.54
N GLN A 715 5.55 5.24 -7.67
CA GLN A 715 6.85 5.90 -7.65
C GLN A 715 6.78 7.35 -7.14
N SER A 716 5.62 8.01 -7.21
CA SER A 716 5.45 9.38 -6.73
C SER A 716 4.07 9.59 -6.10
N ARG A 717 4.02 9.77 -4.78
CA ARG A 717 2.79 10.20 -4.08
C ARG A 717 2.75 11.72 -3.99
N ALA A 718 1.60 12.30 -4.33
CA ALA A 718 1.37 13.74 -4.22
C ALA A 718 1.14 14.17 -2.76
N GLU A 719 0.57 13.29 -1.93
CA GLU A 719 0.28 13.57 -0.53
C GLU A 719 1.55 13.40 0.34
N ALA A 720 1.70 14.30 1.30
CA ALA A 720 2.72 14.25 2.33
C ALA A 720 2.05 14.14 3.71
N ASP A 721 2.68 13.42 4.63
CA ASP A 721 2.18 13.22 5.98
C ASP A 721 1.94 14.56 6.69
N ASN A 722 0.84 14.64 7.42
CA ASN A 722 0.60 15.69 8.39
C ASN A 722 0.12 15.04 9.69
N PRO A 723 0.88 15.13 10.80
CA PRO A 723 0.55 14.39 12.01
C PRO A 723 -0.87 14.62 12.54
N LEU A 724 -1.37 15.85 12.49
CA LEU A 724 -2.71 16.19 12.96
C LEU A 724 -3.79 15.65 12.01
N ALA A 725 -3.56 15.75 10.69
CA ALA A 725 -4.47 15.18 9.71
C ALA A 725 -4.50 13.64 9.83
N SER A 726 -3.36 13.00 10.08
CA SER A 726 -3.23 11.55 10.27
C SER A 726 -3.99 11.07 11.49
N ILE A 727 -3.88 11.73 12.65
CA ILE A 727 -4.70 11.42 13.85
C ILE A 727 -6.20 11.58 13.53
N HIS A 728 -6.58 12.70 12.90
CA HIS A 728 -7.97 12.95 12.54
C HIS A 728 -8.50 11.85 11.61
N PHE A 729 -7.71 11.46 10.60
CA PHE A 729 -8.07 10.41 9.66
C PHE A 729 -8.21 9.06 10.35
N ILE A 730 -7.32 8.71 11.29
CA ILE A 730 -7.44 7.50 12.11
C ILE A 730 -8.71 7.52 12.95
N ALA A 731 -9.07 8.65 13.57
CA ALA A 731 -10.31 8.77 14.35
C ALA A 731 -11.56 8.53 13.50
N THR A 732 -11.53 8.85 12.20
CA THR A 732 -12.65 8.55 11.29
C THR A 732 -12.76 7.07 10.88
N SER A 733 -11.78 6.22 11.22
CA SER A 733 -11.73 4.81 10.80
C SER A 733 -12.98 4.03 11.22
N LEU A 734 -13.53 4.32 12.41
CA LEU A 734 -14.78 3.70 12.87
C LEU A 734 -15.94 4.00 11.92
N LYS A 735 -16.14 5.28 11.57
CA LYS A 735 -17.20 5.68 10.64
C LYS A 735 -16.98 5.09 9.23
N ARG A 736 -15.73 4.99 8.79
CA ARG A 736 -15.37 4.46 7.47
C ARG A 736 -15.57 2.94 7.38
N ALA A 737 -15.04 2.18 8.34
CA ALA A 737 -15.12 0.71 8.35
C ALA A 737 -16.57 0.19 8.36
N PHE A 738 -17.50 0.92 8.99
CA PHE A 738 -18.92 0.55 9.04
C PHE A 738 -19.77 1.16 7.92
N ARG A 739 -19.21 1.98 7.02
CA ARG A 739 -19.94 2.55 5.89
C ARG A 739 -20.35 1.46 4.92
N GLU A 740 -21.62 1.41 4.52
CA GLU A 740 -22.07 0.50 3.45
C GLU A 740 -21.44 0.89 2.11
N LEU A 741 -20.83 -0.09 1.44
CA LEU A 741 -20.38 0.04 0.06
C LEU A 741 -21.59 -0.14 -0.85
N ARG A 742 -22.28 0.95 -1.18
CA ARG A 742 -23.32 0.93 -2.21
C ARG A 742 -22.67 1.06 -3.57
N PRO A 743 -22.93 0.16 -4.54
CA PRO A 743 -22.56 0.42 -5.93
C PRO A 743 -23.24 1.72 -6.36
N GLU A 744 -22.52 2.60 -7.04
CA GLU A 744 -23.14 3.78 -7.67
C GLU A 744 -24.24 3.29 -8.61
N ILE A 745 -25.50 3.57 -8.30
CA ILE A 745 -26.62 3.32 -9.20
C ILE A 745 -26.43 4.27 -10.37
N GLY A 746 -26.00 3.75 -11.51
CA GLY A 746 -25.69 4.53 -12.69
C GLY A 746 -26.95 5.14 -13.30
N VAL A 747 -26.86 6.39 -13.73
CA VAL A 747 -27.82 6.98 -14.67
C VAL A 747 -27.68 6.23 -15.99
N LYS A 748 -28.79 5.68 -16.48
CA LYS A 748 -28.84 4.90 -17.73
C LYS A 748 -28.52 5.80 -18.92
N VAL A 749 -27.76 5.30 -19.89
CA VAL A 749 -27.41 6.06 -21.11
C VAL A 749 -28.63 6.08 -22.01
N ARG A 750 -29.31 7.22 -22.07
CA ARG A 750 -30.47 7.40 -22.94
C ARG A 750 -30.21 8.48 -23.98
N LYS A 751 -30.60 8.21 -25.22
CA LYS A 751 -30.67 9.20 -26.29
C LYS A 751 -31.87 10.10 -26.01
N GLN A 752 -31.67 11.42 -25.95
CA GLN A 752 -32.82 12.33 -25.97
C GLN A 752 -33.49 12.26 -27.34
N MET A 753 -34.79 12.02 -27.33
CA MET A 753 -35.60 12.01 -28.54
C MET A 753 -37.00 12.54 -28.22
N GLN A 754 -37.75 12.86 -29.27
CA GLN A 754 -39.18 13.08 -29.19
C GLN A 754 -39.81 12.12 -30.19
N ALA A 755 -40.48 11.10 -29.68
CA ALA A 755 -41.26 10.15 -30.48
C ALA A 755 -42.62 9.97 -29.81
N THR A 756 -43.69 9.95 -30.59
CA THR A 756 -45.02 9.65 -30.05
C THR A 756 -45.15 8.16 -29.85
N ALA A 757 -45.74 7.76 -28.73
CA ALA A 757 -46.00 6.37 -28.41
C ALA A 757 -47.44 6.21 -27.94
N GLU A 758 -48.12 5.21 -28.48
CA GLU A 758 -49.41 4.73 -27.98
C GLU A 758 -49.20 3.45 -27.18
N LEU A 759 -49.79 3.42 -26.00
CA LEU A 759 -49.64 2.36 -25.01
C LEU A 759 -50.89 1.50 -24.99
N TYR A 760 -50.69 0.19 -24.98
CA TYR A 760 -51.76 -0.80 -24.86
C TYR A 760 -51.42 -1.82 -23.78
N TRP A 761 -52.38 -2.07 -22.90
CA TRP A 761 -52.30 -3.12 -21.90
C TRP A 761 -53.64 -3.85 -21.82
N GLU A 762 -53.59 -5.18 -21.69
CA GLU A 762 -54.79 -6.03 -21.67
C GLU A 762 -55.77 -5.68 -20.53
N GLY A 763 -55.25 -5.09 -19.44
CA GLY A 763 -56.06 -4.65 -18.30
C GLY A 763 -56.76 -3.29 -18.46
N TRP A 764 -56.64 -2.59 -19.59
CA TRP A 764 -57.27 -1.29 -19.83
C TRP A 764 -58.62 -1.36 -20.57
N GLU A 765 -59.28 -2.51 -20.63
CA GLU A 765 -60.61 -2.71 -21.27
C GLU A 765 -60.77 -2.15 -22.71
N GLY A 766 -59.66 -1.93 -23.42
CA GLY A 766 -59.65 -1.37 -24.78
C GLY A 766 -59.22 0.09 -24.90
N ASP A 767 -58.93 0.77 -23.77
CA ASP A 767 -58.38 2.12 -23.77
C ASP A 767 -56.88 2.13 -24.13
N SER A 768 -56.47 3.15 -24.89
CA SER A 768 -55.07 3.42 -25.23
C SER A 768 -54.64 4.78 -24.70
N TYR A 769 -53.42 4.86 -24.17
CA TYR A 769 -52.86 6.11 -23.67
C TYR A 769 -51.75 6.60 -24.60
N SER A 770 -51.72 7.91 -24.88
CA SER A 770 -50.68 8.53 -25.69
C SER A 770 -49.63 9.22 -24.81
N GLY A 771 -48.39 9.21 -25.28
CA GLY A 771 -47.31 9.95 -24.66
C GLY A 771 -46.16 10.24 -25.61
N ILE A 772 -45.21 11.03 -25.11
CA ILE A 772 -43.98 11.40 -25.80
C ILE A 772 -42.80 10.70 -25.11
N ILE A 773 -42.06 9.90 -25.86
CA ILE A 773 -40.78 9.36 -25.41
C ILE A 773 -39.79 10.50 -25.41
N THR A 774 -39.26 10.85 -24.23
CA THR A 774 -38.29 11.94 -24.04
C THR A 774 -36.85 11.43 -24.06
N GLU A 775 -36.66 10.19 -23.65
CA GLU A 775 -35.35 9.54 -23.58
C GLU A 775 -35.49 8.07 -23.95
N MET A 776 -34.62 7.53 -24.79
CA MET A 776 -34.65 6.12 -25.18
C MET A 776 -33.24 5.53 -25.18
N GLY A 777 -33.06 4.43 -24.45
CA GLY A 777 -31.90 3.56 -24.51
C GLY A 777 -32.20 2.28 -25.31
N THR A 778 -31.22 1.38 -25.39
CA THR A 778 -31.37 0.05 -26.01
C THR A 778 -32.18 -0.93 -25.16
N ARG A 779 -32.29 -0.67 -23.85
CA ARG A 779 -32.93 -1.56 -22.88
C ARG A 779 -34.03 -0.88 -22.07
N ASP A 780 -34.25 0.40 -22.29
CA ASP A 780 -35.18 1.18 -21.50
C ASP A 780 -35.58 2.45 -22.25
N LEU A 781 -36.65 3.08 -21.79
CA LEU A 781 -37.07 4.38 -22.28
C LEU A 781 -37.86 5.12 -21.21
N ARG A 782 -37.87 6.44 -21.34
CA ARG A 782 -38.65 7.36 -20.54
C ARG A 782 -39.76 7.95 -21.38
N LEU A 783 -40.98 7.82 -20.90
CA LEU A 783 -42.18 8.27 -21.57
C LEU A 783 -42.91 9.29 -20.70
N GLU A 784 -43.31 10.43 -21.27
CA GLU A 784 -44.23 11.39 -20.65
C GLU A 784 -45.61 11.23 -21.25
N LEU A 785 -46.62 10.89 -20.45
CA LEU A 785 -48.00 10.76 -20.91
C LEU A 785 -48.70 12.10 -21.03
N ASP A 786 -49.62 12.18 -21.99
CA ASP A 786 -50.50 13.35 -22.18
C ASP A 786 -51.63 13.40 -21.13
N THR A 787 -52.06 12.24 -20.64
CA THR A 787 -53.14 12.07 -19.66
C THR A 787 -52.71 11.17 -18.49
N SER A 788 -53.30 11.36 -17.31
CA SER A 788 -53.08 10.50 -16.15
C SER A 788 -53.87 9.20 -16.27
N ILE A 789 -53.25 8.07 -15.92
CA ILE A 789 -53.91 6.77 -15.86
C ILE A 789 -54.55 6.59 -14.48
N ASP A 790 -55.83 6.23 -14.44
CA ASP A 790 -56.53 5.87 -13.21
C ASP A 790 -55.97 4.55 -12.63
N GLN A 791 -55.83 4.46 -11.31
CA GLN A 791 -55.25 3.29 -10.61
C GLN A 791 -53.79 2.97 -10.98
N TRP A 792 -52.98 3.96 -11.33
CA TRP A 792 -51.55 3.78 -11.64
C TRP A 792 -50.74 3.07 -10.54
N GLU A 793 -51.13 3.21 -9.27
CA GLU A 793 -50.54 2.50 -8.13
C GLU A 793 -50.61 0.97 -8.30
N HIS A 794 -51.64 0.47 -8.98
CA HIS A 794 -51.81 -0.94 -9.28
C HIS A 794 -50.83 -1.41 -10.38
N LEU A 795 -50.57 -0.56 -11.38
CA LEU A 795 -49.59 -0.82 -12.44
C LEU A 795 -48.15 -0.85 -11.89
N GLU A 796 -47.83 0.07 -10.97
CA GLU A 796 -46.52 0.11 -10.32
C GLU A 796 -46.29 -1.12 -9.42
N GLN A 797 -47.32 -1.69 -8.81
CA GLN A 797 -47.17 -2.95 -8.05
C GLN A 797 -46.99 -4.16 -8.97
N LEU A 798 -47.74 -4.23 -10.07
CA LEU A 798 -47.75 -5.39 -10.95
C LEU A 798 -46.55 -5.45 -11.91
N HIS A 799 -45.91 -4.32 -12.22
CA HIS A 799 -44.87 -4.20 -13.25
C HIS A 799 -45.25 -4.93 -14.56
N PRO A 800 -46.42 -4.64 -15.16
CA PRO A 800 -46.90 -5.41 -16.29
C PRO A 800 -46.07 -5.13 -17.55
N ILE A 801 -46.10 -6.09 -18.48
CA ILE A 801 -45.59 -5.90 -19.84
C ILE A 801 -46.70 -5.23 -20.66
N ILE A 802 -46.38 -4.07 -21.23
CA ILE A 802 -47.24 -3.26 -22.08
C ILE A 802 -46.73 -3.26 -23.52
N ALA A 803 -47.64 -3.10 -24.47
CA ALA A 803 -47.31 -2.89 -25.87
C ALA A 803 -47.20 -1.39 -26.17
N LEU A 804 -46.13 -1.02 -26.84
CA LEU A 804 -45.83 0.34 -27.29
C LEU A 804 -45.83 0.38 -28.81
N LEU A 805 -46.66 1.23 -29.38
CA LEU A 805 -46.65 1.57 -30.80
C LEU A 805 -45.95 2.92 -30.95
N ILE A 806 -44.70 2.91 -31.43
CA ILE A 806 -43.84 4.11 -31.46
C ILE A 806 -43.76 4.66 -32.89
N SER A 807 -44.05 5.96 -33.03
CA SER A 807 -43.93 6.73 -34.27
C SER A 807 -43.00 7.93 -34.08
N ARG A 808 -42.08 8.15 -35.03
CA ARG A 808 -41.04 9.19 -34.94
C ARG A 808 -41.23 10.33 -35.94
N ASP A 809 -41.97 10.08 -37.03
CA ASP A 809 -42.33 11.05 -38.09
C ASP A 809 -43.43 10.44 -38.98
N GLU A 810 -44.30 11.25 -39.60
CA GLU A 810 -45.38 10.79 -40.50
C GLU A 810 -44.89 9.92 -41.68
N ALA A 811 -43.60 9.98 -42.00
CA ALA A 811 -42.98 9.26 -43.12
C ALA A 811 -42.46 7.84 -42.77
N MET A 812 -42.46 7.43 -41.49
CA MET A 812 -41.98 6.10 -41.07
C MET A 812 -43.10 5.23 -40.50
N PRO A 813 -43.18 3.93 -40.87
CA PRO A 813 -44.18 3.03 -40.31
C PRO A 813 -43.92 2.79 -38.82
N ALA A 814 -44.97 2.95 -38.01
CA ALA A 814 -44.93 2.77 -36.56
C ALA A 814 -44.38 1.39 -36.18
N GLN A 815 -43.54 1.34 -35.15
CA GLN A 815 -42.90 0.11 -34.67
C GLN A 815 -43.59 -0.35 -33.38
N SER A 816 -44.02 -1.63 -33.36
CA SER A 816 -44.53 -2.26 -32.15
C SER A 816 -43.40 -2.91 -31.34
N VAL A 817 -43.24 -2.50 -30.10
CA VAL A 817 -42.30 -3.06 -29.11
C VAL A 817 -43.03 -3.34 -27.80
N LEU A 818 -42.54 -4.29 -27.00
CA LEU A 818 -43.10 -4.60 -25.68
C LEU A 818 -42.13 -4.08 -24.63
N ALA A 819 -42.64 -3.35 -23.65
CA ALA A 819 -41.86 -2.82 -22.55
C ALA A 819 -42.53 -3.17 -21.22
N GLN A 820 -41.74 -3.30 -20.16
CA GLN A 820 -42.22 -3.53 -18.81
C GLN A 820 -42.18 -2.21 -18.03
N ILE A 821 -43.22 -1.93 -17.25
CA ILE A 821 -43.24 -0.75 -16.37
C ILE A 821 -42.31 -0.99 -15.18
N GLU A 822 -41.36 -0.09 -14.97
CA GLU A 822 -40.38 -0.15 -13.86
C GLU A 822 -40.72 0.85 -12.74
N ALA A 823 -41.15 2.06 -13.10
CA ALA A 823 -41.52 3.09 -12.14
C ALA A 823 -42.45 4.12 -12.79
N ILE A 824 -43.25 4.79 -11.97
CA ILE A 824 -44.19 5.82 -12.40
C ILE A 824 -44.04 7.05 -11.50
N ASP A 825 -43.74 8.21 -12.09
CA ASP A 825 -43.64 9.49 -11.39
C ASP A 825 -44.77 10.45 -11.81
N VAL A 826 -45.49 11.03 -10.85
CA VAL A 826 -46.53 12.04 -11.13
C VAL A 826 -45.96 13.45 -10.95
N LEU A 827 -45.78 14.17 -12.05
CA LEU A 827 -45.33 15.56 -12.06
C LEU A 827 -46.53 16.50 -12.00
N SER A 828 -46.66 17.26 -10.91
CA SER A 828 -47.63 18.35 -10.81
C SER A 828 -46.99 19.68 -11.25
N ARG A 829 -47.49 20.29 -12.33
CA ARG A 829 -47.14 21.67 -12.71
C ARG A 829 -48.38 22.56 -12.60
N SER A 830 -48.25 23.68 -11.89
CA SER A 830 -49.29 24.71 -11.80
C SER A 830 -49.21 25.63 -13.02
N THR A 831 -50.19 25.56 -13.91
CA THR A 831 -50.38 26.47 -15.04
C THR A 831 -51.57 27.41 -14.79
N PRO A 832 -51.62 28.61 -15.41
CA PRO A 832 -52.70 29.60 -15.19
C PRO A 832 -54.11 29.10 -15.55
N GLU A 833 -54.21 28.05 -16.37
CA GLU A 833 -55.47 27.47 -16.88
C GLU A 833 -55.92 26.20 -16.12
N GLY A 834 -55.23 25.83 -15.03
CA GLY A 834 -55.56 24.67 -14.19
C GLY A 834 -54.36 23.79 -13.84
N ARG A 835 -54.54 22.83 -12.92
CA ARG A 835 -53.55 21.79 -12.59
C ARG A 835 -53.56 20.71 -13.69
N LEU A 836 -52.53 20.67 -14.52
CA LEU A 836 -52.23 19.50 -15.36
C LEU A 836 -51.32 18.55 -14.57
N GLN A 837 -51.82 17.35 -14.25
CA GLN A 837 -50.97 16.25 -13.76
C GLN A 837 -50.38 15.55 -14.98
N ARG A 838 -49.07 15.69 -15.19
CA ARG A 838 -48.35 14.90 -16.20
C ARG A 838 -47.72 13.70 -15.53
N MET A 839 -47.77 12.57 -16.18
CA MET A 839 -47.29 11.31 -15.65
C MET A 839 -46.08 10.85 -16.46
N VAL A 840 -45.00 10.49 -15.77
CA VAL A 840 -43.77 9.99 -16.37
C VAL A 840 -43.67 8.51 -16.08
N MET A 841 -43.48 7.70 -17.11
CA MET A 841 -43.19 6.28 -16.96
C MET A 841 -41.75 5.96 -17.31
N GLU A 842 -41.13 5.16 -16.45
CA GLU A 842 -39.88 4.49 -16.71
C GLU A 842 -40.18 3.07 -17.17
N LEU A 843 -39.75 2.75 -18.40
CA LEU A 843 -40.05 1.48 -19.05
C LEU A 843 -38.75 0.74 -19.38
N SER A 844 -38.72 -0.59 -19.26
CA SER A 844 -37.60 -1.45 -19.66
C SER A 844 -37.99 -2.43 -20.76
N PHE A 845 -37.06 -2.80 -21.63
CA PHE A 845 -37.27 -3.86 -22.63
C PHE A 845 -36.89 -5.22 -22.00
N PRO A 846 -37.84 -6.18 -21.86
CA PRO A 846 -37.55 -7.44 -21.19
C PRO A 846 -36.47 -8.25 -21.92
N THR A 847 -35.44 -8.69 -21.20
CA THR A 847 -34.27 -9.38 -21.76
C THR A 847 -34.61 -10.69 -22.49
N HIS A 848 -35.69 -11.37 -22.09
CA HIS A 848 -36.16 -12.59 -22.74
C HIS A 848 -36.78 -12.35 -24.13
N LEU A 849 -37.13 -11.11 -24.47
CA LEU A 849 -37.70 -10.70 -25.77
C LEU A 849 -36.68 -10.02 -26.70
N ASP A 850 -35.43 -9.86 -26.27
CA ASP A 850 -34.40 -9.10 -26.98
C ASP A 850 -34.21 -9.63 -28.42
N ARG A 851 -34.16 -10.96 -28.62
CA ARG A 851 -34.05 -11.56 -29.97
C ARG A 851 -35.15 -11.14 -30.96
N GLN A 852 -36.35 -10.84 -30.48
CA GLN A 852 -37.50 -10.48 -31.33
C GLN A 852 -37.60 -8.97 -31.57
N GLN A 853 -37.12 -8.16 -30.63
CA GLN A 853 -37.35 -6.70 -30.63
C GLN A 853 -36.09 -5.87 -30.91
N HIS A 854 -34.90 -6.47 -30.79
CA HIS A 854 -33.62 -5.77 -30.96
C HIS A 854 -33.51 -5.03 -32.30
N ALA A 855 -33.95 -5.64 -33.41
CA ALA A 855 -33.93 -5.01 -34.72
C ALA A 855 -34.86 -3.79 -34.81
N LYS A 856 -36.00 -3.83 -34.12
CA LYS A 856 -36.97 -2.72 -34.06
C LYS A 856 -36.44 -1.58 -33.19
N ILE A 857 -35.92 -1.89 -32.01
CA ILE A 857 -35.30 -0.92 -31.08
C ILE A 857 -34.10 -0.23 -31.74
N LYS A 858 -33.24 -0.98 -32.45
CA LYS A 858 -32.10 -0.42 -33.18
C LYS A 858 -32.52 0.52 -34.31
N ARG A 859 -33.66 0.26 -34.98
CA ARG A 859 -34.23 1.20 -35.98
C ARG A 859 -34.77 2.46 -35.33
N LEU A 860 -35.42 2.36 -34.17
CA LEU A 860 -35.92 3.51 -33.43
C LEU A 860 -34.79 4.42 -32.91
N LEU A 861 -33.65 3.83 -32.54
CA LEU A 861 -32.48 4.56 -32.02
C LEU A 861 -31.58 5.19 -33.09
N ARG A 862 -31.65 4.76 -34.35
CA ARG A 862 -30.97 5.43 -35.48
C ARG A 862 -31.73 6.71 -35.81
#